data_AF-A0A370Q2U4-F1
#
_entry.id   AF-A0A370Q2U4-F1
#
_cell.length_a   1.000
_cell.length_b   1.000
_cell.length_c   1.000
_cell.angle_alpha   90.00
_cell.angle_beta   90.00
_cell.angle_gamma   90.00
#
_symmetry.space_group_name_H-M   'P 1'
#
loop_
_entity.id
_entity.type
_entity.pdbx_description
1 polymer ?
#
loop_
_entity_poly.entity_id
_entity_poly.type
_entity_poly.pdbx_seq_one_letter_code
_entity_poly.pdbx_strand_id
1 'polypeptide(L)'
;MNAKKIMTMTTHTPAAGAPFPVRLLSYLISVLLITQPVLPAYAANVSVAGGNTHMDKAGNGVPVMNIATPNQAGISHNTFNDFNVGKEGLILNNATDRLTQTQLGGLIQNNTNLKAGQEARGIINEVIGNKRSQLQGYMEVGGKAASVMVANPYGITCDGCGFINTPHATLTTGKPVLGADGSLQALEASRGTITIAGQGLDAGSADAVQLIARATEINAGIHAKDLTVIAGSNRVDKDGNVTALAPAGEAPKIAIDTGALGGMYANRIRLVSSETGLGVNLSDVNARQGDIILDVNGDLRMKHSLAAGQLKVNAGNLALSGSHRAEQGMQLTGRGSTAVNDALLSTGGDLALNGNGQLTVNNSRLQAGADARGKLSGGGRLSAQGARQQWSNSQVEAGNVTLSAAQSLTQDGASQVSAQTDLTVQGGALTMNGKNGAGRDVVVSGRTLSAGNQLTAQRDIRAQLSGDATLSGKLNAGQDVTLSAANVTSSGELTANRYGSVTAGTLDNRGLLQARGAQTITAANVANRDRIQAGGQLAMTADTVTNAGLIGGQGGLSLSVTDLLNVESGGELFSGAGLAVNAGRFLLAGVASAQGDMRLESGVLTTGAQSQWLAGGDMRLSATTASLGGLLASDGLMTLNASSLTSTAGAQTQAQRGLSLDIAGHGELNGVFTTLGDLTLSAGSLTHRAQSAGANVAVTAGNMTHGGLLQADGPLTLKADTLSVTQSGALLAKGQAQLDVQALDNDGTVAAQRLNITAAQRLANQRGAILNAAGDMTLATAQIANAGKLAAGNDLTLDAASLANHGLMQAGNNLSLTLSERLDNQAQGLLLAAGQLALKTPDLTNAGTLQGATAAVEVGALSNSGMLMGIDGL
;
A
#
# COMPACT_ATOMS: atom_id res chain seq x y z
N MET A 1 -44.35 -78.66 19.68
CA MET A 1 -44.57 -77.27 20.14
C MET A 1 -44.97 -76.41 18.95
N ASN A 2 -46.14 -75.76 19.06
CA ASN A 2 -46.64 -74.56 18.37
C ASN A 2 -46.81 -74.49 16.83
N ALA A 3 -48.04 -74.87 16.42
CA ALA A 3 -49.09 -74.05 15.78
C ALA A 3 -48.85 -73.19 14.52
N LYS A 4 -49.64 -73.57 13.48
CA LYS A 4 -50.10 -72.84 12.28
C LYS A 4 -50.49 -71.36 12.51
N LYS A 5 -50.21 -70.49 11.52
CA LYS A 5 -51.21 -69.56 10.97
C LYS A 5 -50.86 -69.03 9.57
N ILE A 6 -51.80 -69.24 8.66
CA ILE A 6 -51.92 -68.67 7.31
C ILE A 6 -52.32 -67.20 7.48
N MET A 7 -51.66 -66.28 6.77
CA MET A 7 -51.99 -64.85 6.78
C MET A 7 -52.48 -64.41 5.39
N THR A 8 -53.76 -64.06 5.38
CA THR A 8 -54.60 -63.57 4.29
C THR A 8 -54.10 -62.19 3.81
N MET A 9 -53.97 -62.01 2.50
CA MET A 9 -53.75 -60.68 1.87
C MET A 9 -55.05 -59.88 1.94
N THR A 10 -55.08 -58.87 2.81
CA THR A 10 -56.12 -57.85 2.89
C THR A 10 -55.94 -56.79 1.81
N THR A 11 -56.97 -56.58 1.00
CA THR A 11 -57.14 -55.41 0.13
C THR A 11 -57.27 -54.15 0.99
N HIS A 12 -56.32 -53.21 0.86
CA HIS A 12 -56.42 -51.89 1.46
C HIS A 12 -57.31 -50.97 0.61
N THR A 13 -58.47 -50.64 1.14
CA THR A 13 -59.25 -49.44 0.77
C THR A 13 -58.49 -48.19 1.23
N PRO A 14 -58.25 -47.18 0.38
CA PRO A 14 -57.65 -45.93 0.83
C PRO A 14 -58.68 -45.09 1.59
N ALA A 15 -58.29 -44.66 2.79
CA ALA A 15 -59.07 -43.82 3.69
C ALA A 15 -59.52 -42.50 3.05
N ALA A 16 -60.73 -42.07 3.40
CA ALA A 16 -61.28 -40.77 3.09
C ALA A 16 -60.56 -39.68 3.91
N GLY A 17 -59.66 -38.91 3.28
CA GLY A 17 -59.00 -37.80 3.96
C GLY A 17 -57.74 -37.22 3.30
N ALA A 18 -57.53 -37.38 1.98
CA ALA A 18 -56.39 -36.79 1.28
C ALA A 18 -56.85 -35.64 0.35
N PRO A 19 -56.12 -34.51 0.27
CA PRO A 19 -56.52 -33.36 -0.53
C PRO A 19 -56.55 -33.71 -2.03
N PHE A 20 -57.41 -33.02 -2.78
CA PHE A 20 -57.70 -33.21 -4.21
C PHE A 20 -56.48 -33.42 -5.15
N PRO A 21 -55.28 -32.80 -4.96
CA PRO A 21 -54.16 -32.98 -5.88
C PRO A 21 -53.47 -34.36 -5.80
N VAL A 22 -53.62 -35.11 -4.70
CA VAL A 22 -52.97 -36.43 -4.55
C VAL A 22 -53.72 -37.51 -5.35
N ARG A 23 -55.05 -37.41 -5.44
CA ARG A 23 -55.87 -38.33 -6.25
C ARG A 23 -55.67 -38.12 -7.74
N LEU A 24 -55.52 -36.87 -8.17
CA LEU A 24 -55.21 -36.54 -9.56
C LEU A 24 -53.83 -37.10 -9.96
N LEU A 25 -52.85 -37.05 -9.05
CA LEU A 25 -51.50 -37.58 -9.26
C LEU A 25 -51.49 -39.12 -9.37
N SER A 26 -52.24 -39.85 -8.53
CA SER A 26 -52.35 -41.31 -8.64
C SER A 26 -53.05 -41.76 -9.93
N TYR A 27 -54.10 -41.06 -10.37
CA TYR A 27 -54.74 -41.35 -11.66
C TYR A 27 -53.84 -40.98 -12.85
N LEU A 28 -53.10 -39.87 -12.77
CA LEU A 28 -52.14 -39.47 -13.81
C LEU A 28 -51.00 -40.49 -13.94
N ILE A 29 -50.42 -40.96 -12.82
CA ILE A 29 -49.36 -41.98 -12.81
C ILE A 29 -49.88 -43.33 -13.33
N SER A 30 -51.10 -43.72 -12.96
CA SER A 30 -51.71 -44.98 -13.44
C SER A 30 -52.03 -44.93 -14.93
N VAL A 31 -52.49 -43.78 -15.46
CA VAL A 31 -52.72 -43.59 -16.90
C VAL A 31 -51.40 -43.52 -17.67
N LEU A 32 -50.36 -42.85 -17.14
CA LEU A 32 -49.00 -42.80 -17.73
C LEU A 32 -48.29 -44.16 -17.76
N LEU A 33 -48.59 -45.07 -16.82
CA LEU A 33 -48.04 -46.42 -16.81
C LEU A 33 -48.76 -47.36 -17.80
N ILE A 34 -50.04 -47.12 -18.10
CA ILE A 34 -50.83 -47.93 -19.05
C ILE A 34 -50.65 -47.42 -20.50
N THR A 35 -50.28 -46.15 -20.69
CA THR A 35 -50.01 -45.55 -22.01
C THR A 35 -48.53 -45.38 -22.32
N GLN A 36 -47.65 -46.16 -21.68
CA GLN A 36 -46.26 -46.23 -22.14
C GLN A 36 -46.26 -46.57 -23.65
N PRO A 37 -45.67 -45.75 -24.53
CA PRO A 37 -45.41 -46.20 -25.88
C PRO A 37 -44.53 -47.44 -25.72
N VAL A 38 -45.00 -48.58 -26.19
CA VAL A 38 -44.16 -49.73 -26.47
C VAL A 38 -43.11 -49.20 -27.43
N LEU A 39 -41.92 -48.89 -26.91
CA LEU A 39 -40.79 -48.48 -27.72
C LEU A 39 -40.60 -49.60 -28.75
N PRO A 40 -40.73 -49.33 -30.06
CA PRO A 40 -40.46 -50.36 -31.05
C PRO A 40 -39.03 -50.86 -30.81
N ALA A 41 -38.89 -52.17 -30.60
CA ALA A 41 -37.60 -52.81 -30.63
C ALA A 41 -37.04 -52.62 -32.04
N TYR A 42 -36.14 -51.67 -32.22
CA TYR A 42 -35.39 -51.51 -33.47
C TYR A 42 -34.53 -52.77 -33.64
N ALA A 43 -34.87 -53.62 -34.61
CA ALA A 43 -33.98 -54.69 -35.01
C ALA A 43 -32.68 -54.08 -35.55
N ALA A 44 -31.53 -54.55 -35.06
CA ALA A 44 -30.23 -54.19 -35.61
C ALA A 44 -30.20 -54.54 -37.09
N ASN A 45 -30.20 -53.54 -37.97
CA ASN A 45 -30.27 -53.72 -39.41
C ASN A 45 -29.12 -52.98 -40.10
N VAL A 46 -28.36 -53.69 -40.91
CA VAL A 46 -27.31 -53.18 -41.80
C VAL A 46 -27.76 -53.43 -43.24
N SER A 47 -28.07 -52.36 -43.97
CA SER A 47 -28.60 -52.39 -45.33
C SER A 47 -27.61 -51.74 -46.29
N VAL A 48 -26.91 -52.55 -47.09
CA VAL A 48 -25.91 -52.10 -48.06
C VAL A 48 -26.59 -51.35 -49.21
N ALA A 49 -26.03 -50.21 -49.62
CA ALA A 49 -26.57 -49.35 -50.68
C ALA A 49 -25.87 -49.48 -52.04
N GLY A 50 -24.65 -50.03 -52.09
CA GLY A 50 -23.92 -50.25 -53.34
C GLY A 50 -22.53 -50.86 -53.14
N GLY A 51 -21.83 -51.13 -54.25
CA GLY A 51 -20.49 -51.73 -54.25
C GLY A 51 -20.49 -53.27 -54.15
N ASN A 52 -19.33 -53.87 -53.86
CA ASN A 52 -19.19 -55.32 -53.63
C ASN A 52 -19.23 -55.71 -52.15
N THR A 53 -19.57 -54.78 -51.26
CA THR A 53 -19.85 -55.03 -49.85
C THR A 53 -21.03 -55.98 -49.69
N HIS A 54 -20.92 -56.99 -48.83
CA HIS A 54 -22.05 -57.86 -48.50
C HIS A 54 -21.99 -58.36 -47.05
N MET A 55 -23.15 -58.78 -46.56
CA MET A 55 -23.32 -59.27 -45.20
C MET A 55 -23.36 -60.81 -45.18
N ASP A 56 -22.75 -61.39 -44.16
CA ASP A 56 -22.74 -62.81 -43.84
C ASP A 56 -22.93 -62.97 -42.32
N LYS A 57 -22.84 -64.19 -41.80
CA LYS A 57 -22.93 -64.48 -40.36
C LYS A 57 -21.82 -65.41 -39.90
N ALA A 58 -21.25 -65.10 -38.75
CA ALA A 58 -20.33 -66.00 -38.06
C ALA A 58 -21.10 -67.22 -37.52
N GLY A 59 -20.37 -68.29 -37.17
CA GLY A 59 -20.97 -69.53 -36.68
C GLY A 59 -21.78 -69.37 -35.39
N ASN A 60 -21.54 -68.32 -34.61
CA ASN A 60 -22.28 -67.98 -33.39
C ASN A 60 -23.39 -66.92 -33.60
N GLY A 61 -23.64 -66.52 -34.85
CA GLY A 61 -24.72 -65.60 -35.20
C GLY A 61 -24.36 -64.11 -35.25
N VAL A 62 -23.13 -63.72 -34.86
CA VAL A 62 -22.66 -62.33 -35.02
C VAL A 62 -22.61 -61.96 -36.51
N PRO A 63 -23.16 -60.80 -36.92
CA PRO A 63 -23.07 -60.34 -38.30
C PRO A 63 -21.61 -60.13 -38.74
N VAL A 64 -21.28 -60.61 -39.95
CA VAL A 64 -19.96 -60.44 -40.59
C VAL A 64 -20.14 -59.62 -41.86
N MET A 65 -19.54 -58.44 -41.91
CA MET A 65 -19.51 -57.57 -43.08
C MET A 65 -18.25 -57.86 -43.90
N ASN A 66 -18.40 -58.47 -45.07
CA ASN A 66 -17.35 -58.56 -46.06
C ASN A 66 -17.18 -57.19 -46.72
N ILE A 67 -16.19 -56.43 -46.25
CA ILE A 67 -15.88 -55.08 -46.72
C ILE A 67 -15.54 -55.04 -48.21
N ALA A 68 -15.78 -53.90 -48.86
CA ALA A 68 -15.47 -53.67 -50.27
C ALA A 68 -13.97 -53.78 -50.56
N THR A 69 -13.63 -54.02 -51.83
CA THR A 69 -12.23 -54.03 -52.27
C THR A 69 -11.57 -52.66 -52.02
N PRO A 70 -10.41 -52.61 -51.32
CA PRO A 70 -9.71 -51.36 -51.06
C PRO A 70 -9.25 -50.67 -52.35
N ASN A 71 -9.29 -49.35 -52.37
CA ASN A 71 -8.76 -48.55 -53.47
C ASN A 71 -7.22 -48.43 -53.43
N GLN A 72 -6.64 -47.64 -54.33
CA GLN A 72 -5.18 -47.45 -54.41
C GLN A 72 -4.57 -46.81 -53.14
N ALA A 73 -5.36 -46.05 -52.38
CA ALA A 73 -4.97 -45.49 -51.09
C ALA A 73 -5.14 -46.49 -49.93
N GLY A 74 -5.60 -47.72 -50.20
CA GLY A 74 -5.86 -48.75 -49.19
C GLY A 74 -7.15 -48.51 -48.37
N ILE A 75 -8.07 -47.69 -48.88
CA ILE A 75 -9.37 -47.42 -48.24
C ILE A 75 -10.46 -48.33 -48.83
N SER A 76 -11.13 -49.10 -47.99
CA SER A 76 -12.37 -49.79 -48.31
C SER A 76 -13.54 -48.87 -47.99
N HIS A 77 -14.26 -48.40 -49.02
CA HIS A 77 -15.41 -47.50 -48.86
C HIS A 77 -16.71 -48.26 -49.10
N ASN A 78 -17.54 -48.31 -48.06
CA ASN A 78 -18.76 -49.10 -47.98
C ASN A 78 -19.93 -48.16 -47.74
N THR A 79 -20.98 -48.23 -48.57
CA THR A 79 -22.14 -47.33 -48.50
C THR A 79 -23.41 -48.08 -48.06
N PHE A 80 -24.25 -47.42 -47.25
CA PHE A 80 -25.41 -48.03 -46.59
C PHE A 80 -26.66 -47.15 -46.63
N ASN A 81 -27.83 -47.78 -46.71
CA ASN A 81 -29.12 -47.12 -46.47
C ASN A 81 -29.42 -47.03 -44.96
N ASP A 82 -29.04 -48.07 -44.22
CA ASP A 82 -29.14 -48.15 -42.76
C ASP A 82 -27.87 -48.86 -42.24
N PHE A 83 -27.20 -48.31 -41.24
CA PHE A 83 -26.04 -48.94 -40.59
C PHE A 83 -26.21 -48.89 -39.07
N ASN A 84 -26.52 -50.03 -38.48
CA ASN A 84 -26.73 -50.19 -37.03
C ASN A 84 -25.94 -51.40 -36.52
N VAL A 85 -25.47 -51.33 -35.29
CA VAL A 85 -24.75 -52.42 -34.63
C VAL A 85 -25.55 -52.85 -33.41
N GLY A 86 -25.95 -54.11 -33.36
CA GLY A 86 -26.66 -54.69 -32.21
C GLY A 86 -25.74 -54.96 -31.03
N LYS A 87 -26.31 -55.48 -29.93
CA LYS A 87 -25.54 -55.82 -28.72
C LYS A 87 -24.56 -56.96 -28.94
N GLU A 88 -24.84 -57.82 -29.91
CA GLU A 88 -23.99 -58.89 -30.39
C GLU A 88 -22.71 -58.41 -31.11
N GLY A 89 -22.66 -57.14 -31.52
CA GLY A 89 -21.56 -56.54 -32.26
C GLY A 89 -21.60 -56.78 -33.78
N LEU A 90 -20.55 -56.34 -34.48
CA LEU A 90 -20.40 -56.45 -35.92
C LEU A 90 -18.93 -56.72 -36.28
N ILE A 91 -18.67 -57.71 -37.12
CA ILE A 91 -17.32 -58.01 -37.60
C ILE A 91 -17.12 -57.41 -38.99
N LEU A 92 -16.14 -56.52 -39.14
CA LEU A 92 -15.65 -55.98 -40.41
C LEU A 92 -14.55 -56.91 -40.92
N ASN A 93 -14.88 -57.77 -41.88
CA ASN A 93 -13.98 -58.83 -42.35
C ASN A 93 -12.89 -58.27 -43.29
N ASN A 94 -11.72 -57.99 -42.72
CA ASN A 94 -10.49 -57.59 -43.43
C ASN A 94 -9.49 -58.76 -43.58
N ALA A 95 -9.98 -60.01 -43.52
CA ALA A 95 -9.15 -61.20 -43.54
C ALA A 95 -8.91 -61.74 -44.96
N THR A 96 -7.68 -62.14 -45.23
CA THR A 96 -7.26 -62.81 -46.47
C THR A 96 -6.91 -64.29 -46.26
N ASP A 97 -6.66 -64.71 -45.01
CA ASP A 97 -6.43 -66.10 -44.63
C ASP A 97 -7.73 -66.90 -44.61
N ARG A 98 -7.69 -68.16 -45.09
CA ARG A 98 -8.88 -69.02 -45.27
C ARG A 98 -9.78 -69.12 -44.04
N LEU A 99 -9.18 -69.10 -42.84
CA LEU A 99 -9.88 -69.06 -41.56
C LEU A 99 -9.18 -68.06 -40.65
N THR A 100 -9.92 -67.10 -40.09
CA THR A 100 -9.40 -66.07 -39.19
C THR A 100 -10.15 -66.09 -37.88
N GLN A 101 -9.43 -66.10 -36.76
CA GLN A 101 -10.02 -66.02 -35.44
C GLN A 101 -10.44 -64.58 -35.13
N THR A 102 -11.68 -64.40 -34.70
CA THR A 102 -12.25 -63.15 -34.19
C THR A 102 -12.67 -63.32 -32.73
N GLN A 103 -12.76 -62.22 -31.99
CA GLN A 103 -13.19 -62.15 -30.59
C GLN A 103 -14.70 -62.26 -30.46
N LEU A 104 -15.46 -61.59 -31.35
CA LEU A 104 -16.92 -61.58 -31.33
C LEU A 104 -17.53 -62.84 -31.96
N GLY A 105 -16.97 -63.32 -33.08
CA GLY A 105 -17.61 -64.33 -33.94
C GLY A 105 -16.97 -65.72 -33.95
N GLY A 106 -15.81 -65.88 -33.32
CA GLY A 106 -14.99 -67.09 -33.47
C GLY A 106 -14.29 -67.15 -34.83
N LEU A 107 -14.17 -68.33 -35.43
CA LEU A 107 -13.53 -68.49 -36.75
C LEU A 107 -14.47 -67.99 -37.86
N ILE A 108 -14.00 -67.04 -38.67
CA ILE A 108 -14.67 -66.56 -39.89
C ILE A 108 -13.88 -66.96 -41.15
N GLN A 109 -14.55 -67.06 -42.30
CA GLN A 109 -13.89 -67.27 -43.59
C GLN A 109 -13.24 -65.97 -44.11
N ASN A 110 -12.30 -66.11 -45.05
CA ASN A 110 -11.69 -64.96 -45.71
C ASN A 110 -12.72 -64.11 -46.46
N ASN A 111 -12.48 -62.81 -46.55
CA ASN A 111 -13.29 -61.94 -47.39
C ASN A 111 -12.87 -62.11 -48.86
N THR A 112 -13.80 -62.60 -49.70
CA THR A 112 -13.54 -62.86 -51.13
C THR A 112 -13.30 -61.60 -51.95
N ASN A 113 -13.60 -60.41 -51.41
CA ASN A 113 -13.30 -59.12 -52.05
C ASN A 113 -11.82 -58.72 -51.94
N LEU A 114 -11.03 -59.40 -51.10
CA LEU A 114 -9.66 -59.04 -50.74
C LEU A 114 -8.62 -59.99 -51.33
N LYS A 115 -7.42 -59.47 -51.57
CA LYS A 115 -6.23 -60.25 -51.96
C LYS A 115 -5.16 -60.11 -50.87
N ALA A 116 -4.42 -61.19 -50.60
CA ALA A 116 -3.33 -61.17 -49.64
C ALA A 116 -2.32 -60.04 -49.97
N GLY A 117 -1.99 -59.22 -48.98
CA GLY A 117 -1.12 -58.04 -49.14
C GLY A 117 -1.81 -56.78 -49.66
N GLN A 118 -3.10 -56.84 -49.99
CA GLN A 118 -3.96 -55.71 -50.37
C GLN A 118 -5.16 -55.57 -49.41
N GLU A 119 -4.95 -55.88 -48.13
CA GLU A 119 -5.95 -55.66 -47.09
C GLU A 119 -6.22 -54.16 -46.89
N ALA A 120 -7.42 -53.82 -46.41
CA ALA A 120 -7.77 -52.43 -46.11
C ALA A 120 -6.88 -51.89 -44.99
N ARG A 121 -6.39 -50.67 -45.14
CA ARG A 121 -5.76 -49.87 -44.08
C ARG A 121 -6.77 -48.95 -43.39
N GLY A 122 -7.82 -48.57 -44.10
CA GLY A 122 -8.97 -47.84 -43.57
C GLY A 122 -10.28 -48.37 -44.14
N ILE A 123 -11.32 -48.38 -43.31
CA ILE A 123 -12.66 -48.87 -43.64
C ILE A 123 -13.64 -47.74 -43.35
N ILE A 124 -14.27 -47.19 -44.39
CA ILE A 124 -15.30 -46.16 -44.29
C ILE A 124 -16.67 -46.82 -44.45
N ASN A 125 -17.53 -46.66 -43.45
CA ASN A 125 -18.93 -47.07 -43.45
C ASN A 125 -19.80 -45.81 -43.53
N GLU A 126 -20.20 -45.43 -44.75
CA GLU A 126 -20.97 -44.22 -45.01
C GLU A 126 -22.46 -44.53 -45.17
N VAL A 127 -23.30 -43.86 -44.39
CA VAL A 127 -24.76 -43.94 -44.54
C VAL A 127 -25.22 -42.83 -45.48
N ILE A 128 -25.80 -43.23 -46.61
CA ILE A 128 -26.41 -42.33 -47.60
C ILE A 128 -27.94 -42.23 -47.45
N GLY A 129 -28.54 -43.11 -46.64
CA GLY A 129 -29.96 -43.07 -46.27
C GLY A 129 -30.28 -41.99 -45.25
N ASN A 130 -31.57 -41.82 -44.92
CA ASN A 130 -32.08 -40.71 -44.10
C ASN A 130 -32.31 -41.03 -42.61
N LYS A 131 -31.76 -42.15 -42.13
CA LYS A 131 -31.91 -42.59 -40.74
C LYS A 131 -30.59 -42.48 -39.97
N ARG A 132 -30.72 -42.19 -38.68
CA ARG A 132 -29.62 -42.22 -37.71
C ARG A 132 -29.09 -43.64 -37.50
N SER A 133 -27.82 -43.76 -37.14
CA SER A 133 -27.18 -45.01 -36.75
C SER A 133 -27.31 -45.26 -35.25
N GLN A 134 -27.73 -46.46 -34.87
CA GLN A 134 -27.75 -46.95 -33.49
C GLN A 134 -26.64 -48.01 -33.33
N LEU A 135 -25.65 -47.73 -32.48
CA LEU A 135 -24.49 -48.58 -32.23
C LEU A 135 -24.54 -49.05 -30.76
N GLN A 136 -24.83 -50.33 -30.55
CA GLN A 136 -25.10 -50.92 -29.22
C GLN A 136 -24.10 -52.02 -28.81
N GLY A 137 -23.07 -52.25 -29.61
CA GLY A 137 -22.06 -53.28 -29.38
C GLY A 137 -20.76 -52.99 -30.13
N TYR A 138 -19.79 -53.89 -30.01
CA TYR A 138 -18.44 -53.71 -30.55
C TYR A 138 -18.39 -53.91 -32.07
N MET A 139 -17.57 -53.11 -32.74
CA MET A 139 -17.12 -53.33 -34.11
C MET A 139 -15.72 -53.94 -34.10
N GLU A 140 -15.56 -55.13 -34.66
CA GLU A 140 -14.29 -55.84 -34.71
C GLU A 140 -13.75 -55.90 -36.14
N VAL A 141 -12.50 -55.49 -36.36
CA VAL A 141 -11.82 -55.76 -37.63
C VAL A 141 -11.25 -57.18 -37.59
N GLY A 142 -11.85 -58.10 -38.33
CA GLY A 142 -11.33 -59.47 -38.48
C GLY A 142 -10.14 -59.50 -39.44
N GLY A 143 -9.00 -60.06 -39.03
CA GLY A 143 -7.78 -60.12 -39.84
C GLY A 143 -6.80 -58.99 -39.55
N LYS A 144 -6.20 -58.38 -40.59
CA LYS A 144 -5.26 -57.27 -40.39
C LYS A 144 -5.98 -56.05 -39.82
N ALA A 145 -5.37 -55.41 -38.82
CA ALA A 145 -5.90 -54.20 -38.20
C ALA A 145 -6.08 -53.07 -39.23
N ALA A 146 -7.18 -52.33 -39.12
CA ALA A 146 -7.50 -51.21 -40.00
C ALA A 146 -8.23 -50.11 -39.23
N SER A 147 -8.08 -48.85 -39.67
CA SER A 147 -8.86 -47.74 -39.13
C SER A 147 -10.33 -47.89 -39.53
N VAL A 148 -11.27 -47.57 -38.63
CA VAL A 148 -12.71 -47.69 -38.89
C VAL A 148 -13.39 -46.34 -38.76
N MET A 149 -14.19 -45.98 -39.75
CA MET A 149 -15.02 -44.78 -39.75
C MET A 149 -16.49 -45.15 -39.94
N VAL A 150 -17.37 -44.53 -39.14
CA VAL A 150 -18.82 -44.55 -39.35
C VAL A 150 -19.27 -43.12 -39.62
N ALA A 151 -19.72 -42.86 -40.84
CA ALA A 151 -20.14 -41.54 -41.29
C ALA A 151 -21.65 -41.52 -41.55
N ASN A 152 -22.42 -40.76 -40.75
CA ASN A 152 -23.86 -40.63 -40.92
C ASN A 152 -24.36 -39.19 -40.64
N PRO A 153 -24.67 -38.40 -41.68
CA PRO A 153 -25.16 -37.02 -41.53
C PRO A 153 -26.47 -36.83 -40.77
N TYR A 154 -27.25 -37.90 -40.56
CA TYR A 154 -28.50 -37.85 -39.81
C TYR A 154 -28.32 -38.10 -38.31
N GLY A 155 -27.10 -38.46 -37.88
CA GLY A 155 -26.74 -38.64 -36.49
C GLY A 155 -26.33 -40.07 -36.15
N ILE A 156 -25.61 -40.21 -35.04
CA ILE A 156 -25.10 -41.48 -34.52
C ILE A 156 -25.44 -41.55 -33.04
N THR A 157 -25.82 -42.72 -32.55
CA THR A 157 -26.02 -42.95 -31.12
C THR A 157 -25.29 -44.19 -30.68
N CYS A 158 -24.35 -44.01 -29.75
CA CYS A 158 -23.55 -45.07 -29.15
C CYS A 158 -24.09 -45.36 -27.75
N ASP A 159 -24.45 -46.61 -27.50
CA ASP A 159 -24.90 -47.11 -26.19
C ASP A 159 -24.23 -48.45 -25.91
N GLY A 160 -22.98 -48.40 -25.42
CA GLY A 160 -22.12 -49.58 -25.27
C GLY A 160 -21.41 -49.98 -26.56
N CYS A 161 -21.22 -49.05 -27.49
CA CYS A 161 -20.42 -49.31 -28.67
C CYS A 161 -18.93 -49.30 -28.34
N GLY A 162 -18.14 -50.03 -29.12
CA GLY A 162 -16.70 -50.07 -28.94
C GLY A 162 -15.98 -50.65 -30.15
N PHE A 163 -14.66 -50.74 -30.07
CA PHE A 163 -13.82 -51.17 -31.18
C PHE A 163 -12.86 -52.29 -30.76
N ILE A 164 -12.64 -53.24 -31.66
CA ILE A 164 -11.66 -54.33 -31.49
C ILE A 164 -10.77 -54.34 -32.72
N ASN A 165 -9.45 -54.51 -32.51
CA ASN A 165 -8.44 -54.57 -33.58
C ASN A 165 -8.46 -53.35 -34.51
N THR A 166 -8.72 -52.17 -33.94
CA THR A 166 -8.90 -50.91 -34.68
C THR A 166 -7.97 -49.84 -34.10
N PRO A 167 -6.84 -49.51 -34.76
CA PRO A 167 -5.90 -48.52 -34.24
C PRO A 167 -6.51 -47.12 -34.18
N HIS A 168 -7.29 -46.72 -35.19
CA HIS A 168 -7.99 -45.44 -35.20
C HIS A 168 -9.48 -45.63 -35.50
N ALA A 169 -10.33 -45.02 -34.68
CA ALA A 169 -11.77 -45.03 -34.90
C ALA A 169 -12.30 -43.60 -35.11
N THR A 170 -13.28 -43.44 -36.00
CA THR A 170 -13.95 -42.15 -36.22
C THR A 170 -15.46 -42.34 -36.30
N LEU A 171 -16.19 -41.67 -35.42
CA LEU A 171 -17.64 -41.51 -35.56
C LEU A 171 -17.90 -40.09 -36.05
N THR A 172 -18.58 -39.94 -37.17
CA THR A 172 -18.78 -38.62 -37.78
C THR A 172 -20.18 -38.44 -38.34
N THR A 173 -20.75 -37.25 -38.19
CA THR A 173 -21.91 -36.81 -38.98
C THR A 173 -21.50 -36.04 -40.22
N GLY A 174 -20.18 -35.89 -40.42
CA GLY A 174 -19.63 -35.30 -41.62
C GLY A 174 -19.63 -36.25 -42.80
N LYS A 175 -19.78 -35.68 -44.00
CA LYS A 175 -19.62 -36.39 -45.25
C LYS A 175 -18.13 -36.58 -45.57
N PRO A 176 -17.66 -37.79 -45.89
CA PRO A 176 -16.31 -38.01 -46.39
C PRO A 176 -16.07 -37.34 -47.74
N VAL A 177 -14.97 -36.60 -47.86
CA VAL A 177 -14.48 -36.01 -49.12
C VAL A 177 -13.24 -36.79 -49.55
N LEU A 178 -13.36 -37.54 -50.64
CA LEU A 178 -12.27 -38.36 -51.20
C LEU A 178 -11.55 -37.62 -52.34
N GLY A 179 -10.24 -37.81 -52.43
CA GLY A 179 -9.40 -37.33 -53.53
C GLY A 179 -9.54 -38.17 -54.80
N ALA A 180 -8.89 -37.73 -55.88
CA ALA A 180 -8.90 -38.44 -57.17
C ALA A 180 -8.27 -39.85 -57.10
N ASP A 181 -7.37 -40.08 -56.15
CA ASP A 181 -6.74 -41.38 -55.84
C ASP A 181 -7.55 -42.23 -54.84
N GLY A 182 -8.69 -41.70 -54.37
CA GLY A 182 -9.55 -42.33 -53.37
C GLY A 182 -9.08 -42.17 -51.92
N SER A 183 -8.04 -41.36 -51.65
CA SER A 183 -7.61 -41.02 -50.30
C SER A 183 -8.63 -40.12 -49.58
N LEU A 184 -8.77 -40.24 -48.26
CA LEU A 184 -9.61 -39.33 -47.47
C LEU A 184 -8.92 -37.96 -47.32
N GLN A 185 -9.52 -36.92 -47.90
CA GLN A 185 -8.98 -35.56 -47.87
C GLN A 185 -9.56 -34.73 -46.72
N ALA A 186 -10.86 -34.85 -46.48
CA ALA A 186 -11.55 -34.12 -45.43
C ALA A 186 -12.87 -34.80 -45.00
N LEU A 187 -13.40 -34.33 -43.87
CA LEU A 187 -14.74 -34.59 -43.36
C LEU A 187 -15.50 -33.28 -43.25
N GLU A 188 -16.66 -33.18 -43.90
CA GLU A 188 -17.50 -31.97 -43.89
C GLU A 188 -18.76 -32.22 -43.04
N ALA A 189 -18.72 -31.78 -41.78
CA ALA A 189 -19.81 -31.89 -40.83
C ALA A 189 -20.54 -30.56 -40.70
N SER A 190 -21.76 -30.46 -41.21
CA SER A 190 -22.59 -29.23 -41.12
C SER A 190 -23.97 -29.46 -40.49
N ARG A 191 -24.28 -30.71 -40.10
CA ARG A 191 -25.54 -31.15 -39.48
C ARG A 191 -25.34 -32.44 -38.67
N GLY A 192 -26.37 -32.84 -37.93
CA GLY A 192 -26.41 -34.10 -37.19
C GLY A 192 -25.74 -34.05 -35.81
N THR A 193 -26.19 -34.92 -34.92
CA THR A 193 -25.70 -35.06 -33.55
C THR A 193 -25.12 -36.45 -33.32
N ILE A 194 -24.02 -36.53 -32.57
CA ILE A 194 -23.52 -37.77 -31.97
C ILE A 194 -23.99 -37.82 -30.52
N THR A 195 -24.72 -38.87 -30.13
CA THR A 195 -25.16 -39.07 -28.74
C THR A 195 -24.45 -40.28 -28.15
N ILE A 196 -23.73 -40.09 -27.05
CA ILE A 196 -23.19 -41.16 -26.21
C ILE A 196 -24.13 -41.35 -25.03
N ALA A 197 -24.72 -42.53 -24.91
CA ALA A 197 -25.75 -42.85 -23.93
C ALA A 197 -25.49 -44.20 -23.24
N GLY A 198 -26.32 -44.52 -22.24
CA GLY A 198 -26.32 -45.80 -21.53
C GLY A 198 -24.93 -46.27 -21.08
N GLN A 199 -24.40 -47.34 -21.70
CA GLN A 199 -23.09 -47.92 -21.32
C GLN A 199 -21.88 -47.13 -21.85
N GLY A 200 -22.09 -46.09 -22.65
CA GLY A 200 -21.03 -45.22 -23.14
C GLY A 200 -20.31 -45.74 -24.38
N LEU A 201 -19.09 -45.24 -24.59
CA LEU A 201 -18.19 -45.60 -25.68
C LEU A 201 -16.91 -46.20 -25.10
N ASP A 202 -16.64 -47.47 -25.36
CA ASP A 202 -15.37 -48.11 -25.03
C ASP A 202 -14.45 -48.20 -26.24
N ALA A 203 -13.44 -47.35 -26.25
CA ALA A 203 -12.36 -47.37 -27.22
C ALA A 203 -10.98 -47.43 -26.54
N GLY A 204 -10.90 -48.05 -25.34
CA GLY A 204 -9.63 -48.21 -24.63
C GLY A 204 -8.60 -49.07 -25.36
N SER A 205 -9.06 -49.92 -26.28
CA SER A 205 -8.22 -50.75 -27.16
C SER A 205 -7.64 -49.98 -28.36
N ALA A 206 -8.30 -48.90 -28.81
CA ALA A 206 -7.87 -48.09 -29.93
C ALA A 206 -6.76 -47.11 -29.52
N ASP A 207 -5.88 -46.75 -30.46
CA ASP A 207 -4.83 -45.76 -30.22
C ASP A 207 -5.38 -44.33 -30.25
N ALA A 208 -6.31 -44.04 -31.17
CA ALA A 208 -7.03 -42.76 -31.17
C ALA A 208 -8.49 -42.89 -31.63
N VAL A 209 -9.36 -42.06 -31.05
CA VAL A 209 -10.76 -41.92 -31.44
C VAL A 209 -11.10 -40.48 -31.74
N GLN A 210 -11.83 -40.28 -32.83
CA GLN A 210 -12.37 -38.97 -33.23
C GLN A 210 -13.89 -39.00 -33.26
N LEU A 211 -14.51 -38.01 -32.63
CA LEU A 211 -15.94 -37.71 -32.75
C LEU A 211 -16.08 -36.39 -33.49
N ILE A 212 -16.68 -36.39 -34.68
CA ILE A 212 -16.78 -35.20 -35.54
C ILE A 212 -18.23 -34.98 -35.92
N ALA A 213 -18.87 -33.95 -35.37
CA ALA A 213 -20.27 -33.70 -35.63
C ALA A 213 -20.60 -32.21 -35.54
N ARG A 214 -21.82 -31.83 -35.94
CA ARG A 214 -22.29 -30.48 -35.64
C ARG A 214 -22.52 -30.30 -34.13
N ALA A 215 -23.10 -31.30 -33.47
CA ALA A 215 -23.27 -31.33 -32.01
C ALA A 215 -22.93 -32.71 -31.44
N THR A 216 -22.51 -32.75 -30.18
CA THR A 216 -22.22 -34.00 -29.45
C THR A 216 -22.85 -33.98 -28.06
N GLU A 217 -23.67 -34.96 -27.73
CA GLU A 217 -24.26 -35.14 -26.40
C GLU A 217 -23.59 -36.34 -25.71
N ILE A 218 -23.00 -36.12 -24.53
CA ILE A 218 -22.23 -37.13 -23.80
C ILE A 218 -22.92 -37.41 -22.47
N ASN A 219 -23.87 -38.34 -22.48
CA ASN A 219 -24.66 -38.71 -21.30
C ASN A 219 -24.09 -39.93 -20.55
N ALA A 220 -23.04 -40.55 -21.09
CA ALA A 220 -22.32 -41.69 -20.51
C ALA A 220 -20.80 -41.56 -20.77
N GLY A 221 -20.00 -42.41 -20.13
CA GLY A 221 -18.54 -42.34 -20.21
C GLY A 221 -17.97 -42.64 -21.59
N ILE A 222 -16.94 -41.89 -21.99
CA ILE A 222 -16.07 -42.20 -23.13
C ILE A 222 -14.71 -42.64 -22.59
N HIS A 223 -14.27 -43.83 -22.97
CA HIS A 223 -12.95 -44.37 -22.61
C HIS A 223 -12.09 -44.52 -23.86
N ALA A 224 -10.90 -43.90 -23.89
CA ALA A 224 -10.00 -43.95 -25.06
C ALA A 224 -8.52 -43.84 -24.63
N LYS A 225 -7.57 -44.07 -25.56
CA LYS A 225 -6.18 -43.61 -25.37
C LYS A 225 -6.06 -42.14 -25.77
N ASP A 226 -6.20 -41.81 -27.04
CA ASP A 226 -6.29 -40.41 -27.49
C ASP A 226 -7.70 -40.08 -27.96
N LEU A 227 -8.33 -39.07 -27.37
CA LEU A 227 -9.67 -38.63 -27.74
C LEU A 227 -9.64 -37.25 -28.40
N THR A 228 -10.22 -37.13 -29.59
CA THR A 228 -10.50 -35.84 -30.23
C THR A 228 -11.99 -35.66 -30.46
N VAL A 229 -12.57 -34.57 -29.97
CA VAL A 229 -13.98 -34.21 -30.21
C VAL A 229 -14.03 -32.89 -30.96
N ILE A 230 -14.65 -32.88 -32.15
CA ILE A 230 -14.80 -31.69 -32.98
C ILE A 230 -16.30 -31.44 -33.18
N ALA A 231 -16.77 -30.31 -32.65
CA ALA A 231 -18.16 -29.87 -32.73
C ALA A 231 -18.29 -28.55 -33.54
N GLY A 232 -19.48 -28.35 -34.10
CA GLY A 232 -19.82 -27.24 -34.98
C GLY A 232 -19.73 -27.59 -36.47
N SER A 233 -20.20 -26.68 -37.30
CA SER A 233 -20.15 -26.76 -38.75
C SER A 233 -18.72 -26.57 -39.27
N ASN A 234 -18.08 -27.67 -39.64
CA ASN A 234 -16.65 -27.75 -39.92
C ASN A 234 -16.30 -28.63 -41.10
N ARG A 235 -15.22 -28.24 -41.79
CA ARG A 235 -14.40 -29.10 -42.62
C ARG A 235 -13.14 -29.44 -41.84
N VAL A 236 -12.94 -30.73 -41.58
CA VAL A 236 -11.77 -31.28 -40.89
C VAL A 236 -10.91 -31.99 -41.92
N ASP A 237 -9.65 -31.57 -42.10
CA ASP A 237 -8.74 -32.21 -43.06
C ASP A 237 -8.07 -33.48 -42.48
N LYS A 238 -7.27 -34.16 -43.32
CA LYS A 238 -6.51 -35.36 -42.93
C LYS A 238 -5.52 -35.15 -41.77
N ASP A 239 -5.09 -33.91 -41.54
CA ASP A 239 -4.13 -33.55 -40.50
C ASP A 239 -4.86 -33.11 -39.20
N GLY A 240 -6.20 -33.08 -39.21
CA GLY A 240 -7.03 -32.69 -38.08
C GLY A 240 -7.21 -31.17 -37.93
N ASN A 241 -6.86 -30.39 -38.95
CA ASN A 241 -7.10 -28.95 -38.97
C ASN A 241 -8.59 -28.67 -39.21
N VAL A 242 -9.12 -27.70 -38.49
CA VAL A 242 -10.55 -27.37 -38.50
C VAL A 242 -10.76 -26.04 -39.20
N THR A 243 -11.60 -26.04 -40.24
CA THR A 243 -12.05 -24.84 -40.95
C THR A 243 -13.56 -24.74 -40.87
N ALA A 244 -14.09 -23.56 -40.54
CA ALA A 244 -15.54 -23.38 -40.39
C ALA A 244 -16.27 -23.50 -41.74
N LEU A 245 -17.44 -24.15 -41.74
CA LEU A 245 -18.37 -24.21 -42.87
C LEU A 245 -19.67 -23.46 -42.55
N ALA A 246 -20.42 -23.09 -43.59
CA ALA A 246 -21.77 -22.56 -43.41
C ALA A 246 -22.68 -23.61 -42.75
N PRO A 247 -23.37 -23.29 -41.63
CA PRO A 247 -24.22 -24.23 -40.91
C PRO A 247 -25.45 -24.63 -41.74
N ALA A 248 -25.88 -25.89 -41.62
CA ALA A 248 -27.06 -26.41 -42.30
C ALA A 248 -28.14 -26.90 -41.30
N GLY A 249 -29.38 -26.42 -41.44
CA GLY A 249 -30.50 -26.75 -40.57
C GLY A 249 -30.54 -25.94 -39.26
N GLU A 250 -31.53 -26.19 -38.40
CA GLU A 250 -31.68 -25.47 -37.11
C GLU A 250 -30.42 -25.59 -36.23
N ALA A 251 -30.08 -24.50 -35.55
CA ALA A 251 -28.92 -24.50 -34.65
C ALA A 251 -29.19 -25.36 -33.41
N PRO A 252 -28.24 -26.24 -33.02
CA PRO A 252 -28.34 -26.96 -31.76
C PRO A 252 -28.28 -25.96 -30.58
N LYS A 253 -28.81 -26.34 -29.42
CA LYS A 253 -28.79 -25.46 -28.23
C LYS A 253 -27.39 -25.33 -27.62
N ILE A 254 -26.61 -26.40 -27.66
CA ILE A 254 -25.26 -26.52 -27.11
C ILE A 254 -24.45 -27.37 -28.11
N ALA A 255 -23.19 -27.00 -28.36
CA ALA A 255 -22.33 -27.75 -29.28
C ALA A 255 -21.86 -29.07 -28.67
N ILE A 256 -21.49 -29.05 -27.39
CA ILE A 256 -21.13 -30.26 -26.62
C ILE A 256 -21.74 -30.15 -25.23
N ASP A 257 -22.54 -31.13 -24.83
CA ASP A 257 -23.13 -31.20 -23.49
C ASP A 257 -22.83 -32.55 -22.86
N THR A 258 -22.08 -32.55 -21.76
CA THR A 258 -21.92 -33.76 -20.93
C THR A 258 -23.01 -33.78 -19.86
N GLY A 259 -23.88 -34.80 -19.87
CA GLY A 259 -24.85 -35.03 -18.82
C GLY A 259 -24.18 -35.35 -17.47
N ALA A 260 -24.96 -35.36 -16.38
CA ALA A 260 -24.45 -35.58 -15.02
C ALA A 260 -23.77 -36.95 -14.79
N LEU A 261 -24.02 -37.92 -15.68
CA LEU A 261 -23.44 -39.26 -15.67
C LEU A 261 -22.38 -39.45 -16.79
N GLY A 262 -22.17 -38.42 -17.62
CA GLY A 262 -21.23 -38.42 -18.72
C GLY A 262 -19.84 -37.93 -18.32
N GLY A 263 -18.83 -38.34 -19.07
CA GLY A 263 -17.46 -37.90 -18.85
C GLY A 263 -16.50 -38.44 -19.92
N MET A 264 -15.34 -37.82 -20.03
CA MET A 264 -14.29 -38.23 -20.95
C MET A 264 -13.06 -38.71 -20.18
N TYR A 265 -12.60 -39.92 -20.48
CA TYR A 265 -11.50 -40.59 -19.78
C TYR A 265 -10.49 -41.11 -20.80
N ALA A 266 -9.38 -40.41 -20.95
CA ALA A 266 -8.35 -40.77 -21.93
C ALA A 266 -6.92 -40.60 -21.41
N ASN A 267 -5.92 -40.93 -22.22
CA ASN A 267 -4.53 -40.53 -22.00
C ASN A 267 -4.33 -39.06 -22.37
N ARG A 268 -4.89 -38.64 -23.52
CA ARG A 268 -4.91 -37.24 -24.00
C ARG A 268 -6.27 -36.87 -24.55
N ILE A 269 -6.68 -35.61 -24.36
CA ILE A 269 -7.98 -35.11 -24.81
C ILE A 269 -7.78 -33.81 -25.59
N ARG A 270 -8.29 -33.76 -26.82
CA ARG A 270 -8.43 -32.54 -27.62
C ARG A 270 -9.89 -32.28 -27.92
N LEU A 271 -10.35 -31.05 -27.72
CA LEU A 271 -11.71 -30.64 -28.06
C LEU A 271 -11.66 -29.35 -28.86
N VAL A 272 -12.40 -29.30 -29.96
CA VAL A 272 -12.60 -28.11 -30.78
C VAL A 272 -14.08 -27.85 -30.96
N SER A 273 -14.55 -26.64 -30.65
CA SER A 273 -15.90 -26.18 -30.96
C SER A 273 -15.82 -24.88 -31.72
N SER A 274 -16.15 -24.91 -33.02
CA SER A 274 -15.86 -23.81 -33.94
C SER A 274 -17.01 -22.82 -34.14
N GLU A 275 -18.27 -23.24 -33.94
CA GLU A 275 -19.45 -22.40 -34.16
C GLU A 275 -19.53 -21.32 -33.06
N THR A 276 -19.53 -20.05 -33.47
CA THR A 276 -19.72 -18.92 -32.58
C THR A 276 -21.16 -18.89 -32.05
N GLY A 277 -21.33 -18.68 -30.75
CA GLY A 277 -22.65 -18.58 -30.11
C GLY A 277 -23.21 -19.91 -29.58
N LEU A 278 -22.56 -21.05 -29.87
CA LEU A 278 -22.87 -22.32 -29.22
C LEU A 278 -21.97 -22.56 -28.00
N GLY A 279 -22.58 -22.96 -26.89
CA GLY A 279 -21.85 -23.29 -25.67
C GLY A 279 -21.29 -24.71 -25.66
N VAL A 280 -20.34 -24.96 -24.76
CA VAL A 280 -19.81 -26.27 -24.39
C VAL A 280 -19.93 -26.42 -22.88
N ASN A 281 -20.51 -27.52 -22.42
CA ASN A 281 -20.68 -27.83 -21.00
C ASN A 281 -20.02 -29.18 -20.69
N LEU A 282 -19.01 -29.18 -19.81
CA LEU A 282 -18.19 -30.33 -19.47
C LEU A 282 -18.23 -30.60 -17.96
N SER A 283 -18.69 -31.77 -17.56
CA SER A 283 -18.69 -32.23 -16.17
C SER A 283 -17.32 -32.80 -15.81
N ASP A 284 -16.93 -33.93 -16.39
CA ASP A 284 -15.72 -34.66 -16.00
C ASP A 284 -14.81 -34.93 -17.22
N VAL A 285 -13.60 -34.39 -17.18
CA VAL A 285 -12.60 -34.51 -18.25
C VAL A 285 -11.25 -34.96 -17.67
N ASN A 286 -10.83 -36.19 -17.99
CA ASN A 286 -9.67 -36.81 -17.34
C ASN A 286 -8.67 -37.34 -18.37
N ALA A 287 -7.46 -36.77 -18.37
CA ALA A 287 -6.31 -37.19 -19.16
C ALA A 287 -5.22 -37.78 -18.25
N ARG A 288 -5.09 -39.11 -18.22
CA ARG A 288 -4.24 -39.84 -17.25
C ARG A 288 -2.76 -39.91 -17.59
N GLN A 289 -2.35 -39.55 -18.81
CA GLN A 289 -0.94 -39.62 -19.24
C GLN A 289 -0.43 -38.36 -19.95
N GLY A 290 -1.31 -37.43 -20.32
CA GLY A 290 -0.93 -36.21 -21.03
C GLY A 290 -1.95 -35.09 -20.91
N ASP A 291 -2.06 -34.30 -21.97
CA ASP A 291 -2.71 -32.99 -21.93
C ASP A 291 -4.23 -33.04 -22.15
N ILE A 292 -4.91 -32.02 -21.63
CA ILE A 292 -6.26 -31.62 -22.02
C ILE A 292 -6.15 -30.28 -22.77
N ILE A 293 -6.53 -30.26 -24.04
CA ILE A 293 -6.50 -29.07 -24.89
C ILE A 293 -7.91 -28.78 -25.42
N LEU A 294 -8.49 -27.64 -25.03
CA LEU A 294 -9.83 -27.22 -25.41
C LEU A 294 -9.77 -25.89 -26.17
N ASP A 295 -10.32 -25.83 -27.37
CA ASP A 295 -10.48 -24.60 -28.17
C ASP A 295 -11.95 -24.41 -28.54
N VAL A 296 -12.59 -23.41 -27.95
CA VAL A 296 -14.04 -23.19 -28.00
C VAL A 296 -14.31 -21.75 -28.42
N ASN A 297 -14.99 -21.55 -29.55
CA ASN A 297 -15.34 -20.20 -30.02
C ASN A 297 -16.53 -19.56 -29.28
N GLY A 298 -17.26 -20.33 -28.48
CA GLY A 298 -18.35 -19.86 -27.61
C GLY A 298 -18.06 -19.96 -26.12
N ASP A 299 -19.12 -20.09 -25.33
CA ASP A 299 -19.02 -20.22 -23.86
C ASP A 299 -18.61 -21.63 -23.46
N LEU A 300 -17.60 -21.78 -22.61
CA LEU A 300 -17.19 -23.05 -22.02
C LEU A 300 -17.48 -23.05 -20.52
N ARG A 301 -18.29 -24.00 -20.07
CA ARG A 301 -18.50 -24.31 -18.65
C ARG A 301 -17.82 -25.64 -18.33
N MET A 302 -16.97 -25.68 -17.31
CA MET A 302 -16.26 -26.89 -16.89
C MET A 302 -16.33 -27.08 -15.36
N LYS A 303 -16.52 -28.32 -14.90
CA LYS A 303 -16.69 -28.64 -13.46
C LYS A 303 -15.55 -29.47 -12.86
N HIS A 304 -15.03 -30.46 -13.57
CA HIS A 304 -13.90 -31.24 -13.09
C HIS A 304 -12.94 -31.55 -14.23
N SER A 305 -11.65 -31.34 -13.98
CA SER A 305 -10.62 -31.83 -14.87
C SER A 305 -9.39 -32.34 -14.15
N LEU A 306 -8.78 -33.39 -14.71
CA LEU A 306 -7.52 -33.95 -14.24
C LEU A 306 -6.62 -34.21 -15.44
N ALA A 307 -5.48 -33.52 -15.53
CA ALA A 307 -4.47 -33.74 -16.55
C ALA A 307 -3.14 -34.17 -15.91
N ALA A 308 -2.58 -35.29 -16.36
CA ALA A 308 -1.19 -35.65 -16.03
C ALA A 308 -0.17 -34.75 -16.76
N GLY A 309 -0.57 -34.10 -17.85
CA GLY A 309 0.20 -33.07 -18.53
C GLY A 309 -0.29 -31.66 -18.17
N GLN A 310 -0.55 -30.87 -19.21
CA GLN A 310 -1.10 -29.52 -19.13
C GLN A 310 -2.61 -29.50 -19.34
N LEU A 311 -3.26 -28.51 -18.73
CA LEU A 311 -4.62 -28.11 -19.06
C LEU A 311 -4.58 -26.78 -19.80
N LYS A 312 -4.87 -26.80 -21.11
CA LYS A 312 -4.92 -25.61 -21.96
C LYS A 312 -6.33 -25.37 -22.46
N VAL A 313 -6.87 -24.20 -22.16
CA VAL A 313 -8.24 -23.81 -22.50
C VAL A 313 -8.23 -22.44 -23.16
N ASN A 314 -8.83 -22.36 -24.34
CA ASN A 314 -9.13 -21.11 -25.05
C ASN A 314 -10.63 -21.10 -25.34
N ALA A 315 -11.37 -20.18 -24.74
CA ALA A 315 -12.83 -20.07 -24.88
C ALA A 315 -13.25 -18.64 -25.23
N GLY A 316 -14.45 -18.45 -25.80
CA GLY A 316 -15.10 -17.15 -25.89
C GLY A 316 -15.31 -16.55 -24.50
N ASN A 317 -16.09 -17.24 -23.66
CA ASN A 317 -16.13 -17.04 -22.21
C ASN A 317 -15.83 -18.35 -21.49
N LEU A 318 -15.13 -18.29 -20.37
CA LEU A 318 -14.74 -19.45 -19.58
C LEU A 318 -15.40 -19.40 -18.19
N ALA A 319 -16.12 -20.44 -17.80
CA ALA A 319 -16.65 -20.62 -16.46
C ALA A 319 -16.15 -21.94 -15.86
N LEU A 320 -15.44 -21.85 -14.74
CA LEU A 320 -14.88 -22.97 -14.00
C LEU A 320 -15.56 -23.09 -12.63
N SER A 321 -15.84 -24.32 -12.21
CA SER A 321 -16.33 -24.67 -10.87
C SER A 321 -15.72 -26.01 -10.46
N GLY A 322 -15.86 -26.46 -9.21
CA GLY A 322 -15.42 -27.81 -8.82
C GLY A 322 -13.88 -27.94 -8.73
N SER A 323 -13.28 -28.95 -9.36
CA SER A 323 -11.85 -29.28 -9.15
C SER A 323 -11.13 -29.48 -10.47
N HIS A 324 -10.13 -28.63 -10.71
CA HIS A 324 -9.25 -28.69 -11.87
C HIS A 324 -7.82 -28.93 -11.39
N ARG A 325 -7.18 -29.99 -11.91
CA ARG A 325 -5.81 -30.38 -11.57
C ARG A 325 -4.98 -30.66 -12.80
N ALA A 326 -3.72 -30.21 -12.79
CA ALA A 326 -2.76 -30.45 -13.86
C ALA A 326 -1.35 -30.63 -13.27
N GLU A 327 -0.66 -31.73 -13.57
CA GLU A 327 0.67 -31.96 -12.97
C GLU A 327 1.73 -31.00 -13.51
N GLN A 328 1.63 -30.54 -14.77
CA GLN A 328 2.62 -29.64 -15.36
C GLN A 328 2.23 -28.16 -15.34
N GLY A 329 1.00 -27.80 -15.72
CA GLY A 329 0.61 -26.39 -15.83
C GLY A 329 -0.81 -26.19 -16.29
N MET A 330 -1.33 -24.98 -16.08
CA MET A 330 -2.65 -24.55 -16.54
C MET A 330 -2.56 -23.23 -17.30
N GLN A 331 -3.15 -23.20 -18.49
CA GLN A 331 -3.33 -21.99 -19.30
C GLN A 331 -4.82 -21.85 -19.62
N LEU A 332 -5.49 -20.93 -18.94
CA LEU A 332 -6.95 -20.82 -18.94
C LEU A 332 -7.34 -19.43 -19.45
N THR A 333 -7.86 -19.38 -20.68
CA THR A 333 -8.16 -18.11 -21.36
C THR A 333 -9.62 -18.05 -21.77
N GLY A 334 -10.33 -17.03 -21.26
CA GLY A 334 -11.60 -16.54 -21.78
C GLY A 334 -11.37 -15.24 -22.54
N ARG A 335 -11.59 -15.24 -23.86
CA ARG A 335 -11.34 -14.07 -24.72
C ARG A 335 -12.22 -12.87 -24.38
N GLY A 336 -13.40 -13.11 -23.80
CA GLY A 336 -14.29 -12.12 -23.21
C GLY A 336 -14.15 -12.07 -21.69
N SER A 337 -14.56 -13.14 -21.01
CA SER A 337 -14.51 -13.24 -19.55
C SER A 337 -14.07 -14.61 -19.05
N THR A 338 -13.47 -14.64 -17.86
CA THR A 338 -13.14 -15.87 -17.13
C THR A 338 -13.74 -15.77 -15.73
N ALA A 339 -14.56 -16.73 -15.36
CA ALA A 339 -15.20 -16.82 -14.04
C ALA A 339 -14.80 -18.14 -13.37
N VAL A 340 -14.25 -18.04 -12.16
CA VAL A 340 -13.83 -19.17 -11.33
C VAL A 340 -14.66 -19.10 -10.04
N ASN A 341 -15.66 -19.98 -9.92
CA ASN A 341 -16.61 -19.93 -8.82
C ASN A 341 -16.67 -21.29 -8.12
N ASP A 342 -16.50 -21.31 -6.80
CA ASP A 342 -16.54 -22.54 -6.00
C ASP A 342 -15.57 -23.61 -6.53
N ALA A 343 -14.35 -23.17 -6.88
CA ALA A 343 -13.37 -23.99 -7.58
C ALA A 343 -12.04 -24.16 -6.83
N LEU A 344 -11.42 -25.32 -7.00
CA LEU A 344 -10.00 -25.57 -6.74
C LEU A 344 -9.26 -25.65 -8.07
N LEU A 345 -8.34 -24.72 -8.32
CA LEU A 345 -7.36 -24.81 -9.40
C LEU A 345 -6.00 -25.16 -8.78
N SER A 346 -5.45 -26.32 -9.08
CA SER A 346 -4.18 -26.78 -8.48
C SER A 346 -3.26 -27.38 -9.54
N THR A 347 -2.04 -26.85 -9.66
CA THR A 347 -1.07 -27.34 -10.63
C THR A 347 0.33 -27.45 -10.07
N GLY A 348 1.10 -28.45 -10.53
CA GLY A 348 2.50 -28.66 -10.17
C GLY A 348 3.47 -27.66 -10.79
N GLY A 349 3.06 -26.91 -11.82
CA GLY A 349 3.85 -25.81 -12.40
C GLY A 349 3.09 -24.49 -12.38
N ASP A 350 3.05 -23.79 -13.53
CA ASP A 350 2.49 -22.45 -13.64
C ASP A 350 0.97 -22.46 -13.87
N LEU A 351 0.27 -21.50 -13.26
CA LEU A 351 -1.16 -21.22 -13.47
C LEU A 351 -1.34 -19.84 -14.11
N ALA A 352 -1.75 -19.82 -15.38
CA ALA A 352 -2.12 -18.60 -16.10
C ALA A 352 -3.64 -18.51 -16.29
N LEU A 353 -4.25 -17.46 -15.74
CA LEU A 353 -5.67 -17.13 -15.85
C LEU A 353 -5.84 -15.82 -16.61
N ASN A 354 -6.44 -15.86 -17.78
CA ASN A 354 -6.65 -14.70 -18.63
C ASN A 354 -8.15 -14.50 -18.88
N GLY A 355 -8.65 -13.29 -18.60
CA GLY A 355 -10.00 -12.84 -18.94
C GLY A 355 -9.92 -11.42 -19.50
N ASN A 356 -9.76 -11.28 -20.82
CA ASN A 356 -9.40 -9.99 -21.45
C ASN A 356 -10.35 -8.85 -21.05
N GLY A 357 -11.64 -9.13 -20.83
CA GLY A 357 -12.60 -8.20 -20.23
C GLY A 357 -12.64 -8.29 -18.70
N GLN A 358 -13.29 -9.34 -18.17
CA GLN A 358 -13.48 -9.52 -16.73
C GLN A 358 -12.95 -10.87 -16.27
N LEU A 359 -12.16 -10.85 -15.20
CA LEU A 359 -11.77 -12.03 -14.43
C LEU A 359 -12.47 -11.97 -13.06
N THR A 360 -13.30 -12.96 -12.77
CA THR A 360 -13.97 -13.09 -11.47
C THR A 360 -13.52 -14.36 -10.79
N VAL A 361 -13.09 -14.26 -9.54
CA VAL A 361 -12.73 -15.40 -8.70
C VAL A 361 -13.52 -15.29 -7.39
N ASN A 362 -14.40 -16.26 -7.16
CA ASN A 362 -15.31 -16.27 -6.04
C ASN A 362 -15.23 -17.61 -5.31
N ASN A 363 -15.09 -17.57 -3.98
CA ASN A 363 -15.09 -18.74 -3.11
C ASN A 363 -14.17 -19.86 -3.61
N SER A 364 -12.98 -19.49 -4.09
CA SER A 364 -12.10 -20.40 -4.83
C SER A 364 -10.69 -20.41 -4.26
N ARG A 365 -9.99 -21.55 -4.44
CA ARG A 365 -8.58 -21.71 -4.08
C ARG A 365 -7.76 -21.97 -5.33
N LEU A 366 -6.72 -21.18 -5.54
CA LEU A 366 -5.82 -21.25 -6.67
C LEU A 366 -4.41 -21.53 -6.18
N GLN A 367 -3.79 -22.60 -6.67
CA GLN A 367 -2.47 -23.06 -6.26
C GLN A 367 -1.59 -23.34 -7.48
N ALA A 368 -0.42 -22.71 -7.53
CA ALA A 368 0.62 -22.98 -8.53
C ALA A 368 1.88 -23.54 -7.85
N GLY A 369 2.50 -24.53 -8.47
CA GLY A 369 3.64 -25.24 -7.89
C GLY A 369 3.27 -26.18 -6.75
N ALA A 370 2.03 -26.68 -6.69
CA ALA A 370 1.55 -27.57 -5.63
C ALA A 370 1.73 -29.05 -6.01
N ASP A 371 2.20 -29.85 -5.06
CA ASP A 371 2.24 -31.31 -5.21
C ASP A 371 0.83 -31.94 -5.12
N ALA A 372 0.75 -33.27 -5.29
CA ALA A 372 -0.52 -34.00 -5.22
C ALA A 372 -1.24 -33.89 -3.86
N ARG A 373 -0.54 -33.47 -2.79
CA ARG A 373 -1.09 -33.23 -1.44
C ARG A 373 -1.41 -31.75 -1.19
N GLY A 374 -1.19 -30.88 -2.18
CA GLY A 374 -1.42 -29.43 -2.07
C GLY A 374 -0.27 -28.67 -1.41
N LYS A 375 0.89 -29.28 -1.21
CA LYS A 375 2.07 -28.61 -0.65
C LYS A 375 2.81 -27.85 -1.75
N LEU A 376 3.09 -26.58 -1.51
CA LEU A 376 3.79 -25.70 -2.45
C LEU A 376 5.29 -25.99 -2.49
N SER A 377 5.87 -25.99 -3.69
CA SER A 377 7.27 -26.30 -3.98
C SER A 377 8.20 -25.08 -4.10
N GLY A 378 7.71 -23.84 -3.96
CA GLY A 378 8.51 -22.61 -4.13
C GLY A 378 8.59 -22.07 -5.56
N GLY A 379 8.42 -22.93 -6.57
CA GLY A 379 8.74 -22.59 -7.97
C GLY A 379 7.58 -22.13 -8.86
N GLY A 380 6.33 -22.48 -8.53
CA GLY A 380 5.19 -22.19 -9.42
C GLY A 380 4.85 -20.70 -9.50
N ARG A 381 4.56 -20.21 -10.70
CA ARG A 381 4.04 -18.85 -10.93
C ARG A 381 2.53 -18.88 -11.16
N LEU A 382 1.83 -17.99 -10.47
CA LEU A 382 0.43 -17.68 -10.75
C LEU A 382 0.35 -16.30 -11.41
N SER A 383 -0.20 -16.24 -12.62
CA SER A 383 -0.46 -15.01 -13.36
C SER A 383 -1.95 -14.87 -13.63
N ALA A 384 -2.55 -13.76 -13.19
CA ALA A 384 -3.93 -13.42 -13.48
C ALA A 384 -4.00 -12.11 -14.27
N GLN A 385 -4.63 -12.13 -15.45
CA GLN A 385 -4.72 -10.97 -16.35
C GLN A 385 -6.17 -10.69 -16.75
N GLY A 386 -6.55 -9.41 -16.77
CA GLY A 386 -7.84 -8.96 -17.32
C GLY A 386 -7.98 -7.44 -17.33
N ALA A 387 -9.04 -6.89 -17.92
CA ALA A 387 -9.29 -5.45 -17.79
C ALA A 387 -9.82 -5.11 -16.39
N ARG A 388 -10.76 -5.90 -15.88
CA ARG A 388 -11.23 -5.84 -14.48
C ARG A 388 -11.05 -7.18 -13.78
N GLN A 389 -10.57 -7.15 -12.55
CA GLN A 389 -10.47 -8.32 -11.69
C GLN A 389 -11.32 -8.15 -10.44
N GLN A 390 -12.07 -9.19 -10.06
CA GLN A 390 -12.85 -9.25 -8.82
C GLN A 390 -12.54 -10.53 -8.06
N TRP A 391 -12.04 -10.38 -6.84
CA TRP A 391 -11.66 -11.46 -5.93
C TRP A 391 -12.53 -11.38 -4.68
N SER A 392 -13.30 -12.43 -4.44
CA SER A 392 -14.25 -12.52 -3.34
C SER A 392 -14.06 -13.83 -2.58
N ASN A 393 -13.84 -13.77 -1.27
CA ASN A 393 -13.61 -14.94 -0.40
C ASN A 393 -12.67 -16.00 -1.00
N SER A 394 -11.55 -15.57 -1.62
CA SER A 394 -10.70 -16.46 -2.42
C SER A 394 -9.26 -16.52 -1.92
N GLN A 395 -8.60 -17.66 -2.11
CA GLN A 395 -7.23 -17.93 -1.67
C GLN A 395 -6.32 -18.17 -2.87
N VAL A 396 -5.19 -17.46 -2.91
CA VAL A 396 -4.19 -17.53 -3.98
C VAL A 396 -2.85 -17.87 -3.35
N GLU A 397 -2.25 -18.97 -3.79
CA GLU A 397 -1.00 -19.49 -3.23
C GLU A 397 -0.04 -19.91 -4.36
N ALA A 398 1.17 -19.34 -4.37
CA ALA A 398 2.18 -19.69 -5.37
C ALA A 398 3.58 -19.33 -4.89
N GLY A 399 4.60 -19.77 -5.64
CA GLY A 399 5.96 -19.25 -5.51
C GLY A 399 6.00 -17.75 -5.80
N ASN A 400 5.52 -17.36 -6.98
CA ASN A 400 5.36 -15.97 -7.40
C ASN A 400 3.91 -15.71 -7.81
N VAL A 401 3.36 -14.56 -7.42
CA VAL A 401 2.01 -14.15 -7.81
C VAL A 401 2.09 -12.83 -8.58
N THR A 402 1.47 -12.79 -9.75
CA THR A 402 1.31 -11.57 -10.56
C THR A 402 -0.16 -11.35 -10.87
N LEU A 403 -0.71 -10.24 -10.39
CA LEU A 403 -2.08 -9.81 -10.67
C LEU A 403 -2.05 -8.54 -11.52
N SER A 404 -2.52 -8.62 -12.77
CA SER A 404 -2.50 -7.51 -13.72
C SER A 404 -3.90 -7.15 -14.20
N ALA A 405 -4.38 -5.96 -13.83
CA ALA A 405 -5.69 -5.46 -14.18
C ALA A 405 -5.62 -4.13 -14.93
N ALA A 406 -5.94 -4.08 -16.23
CA ALA A 406 -5.77 -2.85 -17.01
C ALA A 406 -6.59 -1.65 -16.47
N GLN A 407 -7.73 -1.89 -15.85
CA GLN A 407 -8.64 -0.87 -15.31
C GLN A 407 -8.77 -0.94 -13.79
N SER A 408 -9.14 -2.09 -13.24
CA SER A 408 -9.36 -2.21 -11.79
C SER A 408 -9.15 -3.63 -11.26
N LEU A 409 -8.52 -3.75 -10.11
CA LEU A 409 -8.48 -4.97 -9.30
C LEU A 409 -9.20 -4.70 -7.98
N THR A 410 -10.21 -5.50 -7.68
CA THR A 410 -10.93 -5.43 -6.40
C THR A 410 -10.81 -6.76 -5.67
N GLN A 411 -10.23 -6.72 -4.49
CA GLN A 411 -10.14 -7.82 -3.54
C GLN A 411 -10.87 -7.43 -2.26
N ASP A 412 -11.79 -8.28 -1.84
CA ASP A 412 -12.54 -8.10 -0.59
C ASP A 412 -11.69 -8.38 0.67
N GLY A 413 -12.28 -8.16 1.84
CA GLY A 413 -11.61 -8.39 3.12
C GLY A 413 -11.35 -9.85 3.47
N ALA A 414 -12.10 -10.78 2.86
CA ALA A 414 -12.02 -12.21 3.12
C ALA A 414 -10.96 -12.93 2.26
N SER A 415 -10.54 -12.32 1.15
CA SER A 415 -9.57 -12.93 0.24
C SER A 415 -8.13 -12.84 0.75
N GLN A 416 -7.31 -13.81 0.34
CA GLN A 416 -5.90 -13.91 0.71
C GLN A 416 -5.01 -14.21 -0.50
N VAL A 417 -3.88 -13.52 -0.58
CA VAL A 417 -2.79 -13.79 -1.52
C VAL A 417 -1.52 -14.07 -0.74
N SER A 418 -0.93 -15.24 -0.96
CA SER A 418 0.29 -15.72 -0.30
C SER A 418 1.32 -16.14 -1.34
N ALA A 419 2.31 -15.28 -1.59
CA ALA A 419 3.45 -15.59 -2.43
C ALA A 419 4.64 -16.05 -1.57
N GLN A 420 5.27 -17.18 -1.92
CA GLN A 420 6.47 -17.65 -1.18
C GLN A 420 7.71 -16.80 -1.49
N THR A 421 7.74 -16.14 -2.66
CA THR A 421 8.82 -15.24 -3.09
C THR A 421 8.26 -13.83 -3.29
N ASP A 422 7.70 -13.51 -4.46
CA ASP A 422 7.25 -12.14 -4.76
C ASP A 422 5.77 -12.05 -5.10
N LEU A 423 5.15 -10.95 -4.68
CA LEU A 423 3.83 -10.52 -5.09
C LEU A 423 3.95 -9.24 -5.92
N THR A 424 3.51 -9.29 -7.18
CA THR A 424 3.38 -8.12 -8.06
C THR A 424 1.91 -7.85 -8.35
N VAL A 425 1.45 -6.63 -8.08
CA VAL A 425 0.10 -6.18 -8.39
C VAL A 425 0.18 -4.92 -9.23
N GLN A 426 -0.44 -4.96 -10.41
CA GLN A 426 -0.42 -3.83 -11.34
C GLN A 426 -1.81 -3.52 -11.89
N GLY A 427 -2.16 -2.24 -12.02
CA GLY A 427 -3.40 -1.85 -12.65
C GLY A 427 -3.84 -0.40 -12.48
N GLY A 428 -5.04 -0.06 -12.95
CA GLY A 428 -5.58 1.29 -12.79
C GLY A 428 -5.96 1.60 -11.34
N ALA A 429 -7.13 1.15 -10.90
CA ALA A 429 -7.58 1.27 -9.52
C ALA A 429 -7.37 -0.07 -8.78
N LEU A 430 -6.61 -0.05 -7.69
CA LEU A 430 -6.30 -1.24 -6.90
C LEU A 430 -6.97 -1.16 -5.53
N THR A 431 -7.87 -2.09 -5.24
CA THR A 431 -8.47 -2.28 -3.92
C THR A 431 -8.01 -3.63 -3.39
N MET A 432 -7.15 -3.61 -2.38
CA MET A 432 -6.49 -4.76 -1.77
C MET A 432 -6.89 -4.89 -0.30
N ASN A 433 -8.18 -5.12 -0.04
CA ASN A 433 -8.72 -5.12 1.33
C ASN A 433 -8.50 -6.44 2.07
N GLY A 434 -7.99 -7.47 1.41
CA GLY A 434 -7.69 -8.75 2.04
C GLY A 434 -6.28 -8.83 2.63
N LYS A 435 -5.81 -10.06 2.87
CA LYS A 435 -4.46 -10.32 3.37
C LYS A 435 -3.52 -10.64 2.22
N ASN A 436 -2.52 -9.81 2.00
CA ASN A 436 -1.60 -9.92 0.88
C ASN A 436 -0.18 -10.01 1.42
N GLY A 437 0.53 -11.09 1.11
CA GLY A 437 1.83 -11.38 1.68
C GLY A 437 2.81 -11.96 0.68
N ALA A 438 4.08 -11.60 0.83
CA ALA A 438 5.19 -12.18 0.08
C ALA A 438 6.33 -12.59 1.01
N GLY A 439 6.95 -13.74 0.74
CA GLY A 439 8.15 -14.22 1.44
C GLY A 439 9.42 -13.42 1.12
N ARG A 440 9.38 -12.52 0.14
CA ARG A 440 10.45 -11.58 -0.17
C ARG A 440 9.89 -10.19 -0.42
N ASP A 441 9.39 -9.89 -1.62
CA ASP A 441 9.00 -8.53 -1.99
C ASP A 441 7.53 -8.41 -2.40
N VAL A 442 6.95 -7.25 -2.09
CA VAL A 442 5.67 -6.81 -2.65
C VAL A 442 5.92 -5.59 -3.52
N VAL A 443 5.46 -5.64 -4.76
CA VAL A 443 5.48 -4.52 -5.71
C VAL A 443 4.06 -4.18 -6.13
N VAL A 444 3.66 -2.93 -5.94
CA VAL A 444 2.35 -2.39 -6.33
C VAL A 444 2.55 -1.21 -7.26
N SER A 445 1.95 -1.27 -8.45
CA SER A 445 2.02 -0.19 -9.44
C SER A 445 0.63 0.14 -9.99
N GLY A 446 0.22 1.41 -9.91
CA GLY A 446 -1.07 1.79 -10.47
C GLY A 446 -1.42 3.26 -10.41
N ARG A 447 -2.70 3.60 -10.60
CA ARG A 447 -3.19 4.96 -10.40
C ARG A 447 -3.61 5.18 -8.95
N THR A 448 -4.41 4.28 -8.38
CA THR A 448 -4.82 4.38 -6.98
C THR A 448 -4.62 3.07 -6.23
N LEU A 449 -4.36 3.16 -4.93
CA LEU A 449 -4.30 2.02 -4.01
C LEU A 449 -5.21 2.27 -2.81
N SER A 450 -6.07 1.30 -2.52
CA SER A 450 -6.76 1.18 -1.24
C SER A 450 -6.34 -0.12 -0.57
N ALA A 451 -5.66 -0.04 0.58
CA ALA A 451 -5.16 -1.19 1.32
C ALA A 451 -5.82 -1.23 2.71
N GLY A 452 -6.87 -2.05 2.84
CA GLY A 452 -7.76 -2.05 4.00
C GLY A 452 -7.39 -2.99 5.15
N ASN A 453 -6.55 -4.02 4.93
CA ASN A 453 -6.27 -5.04 5.94
C ASN A 453 -4.78 -5.32 6.10
N GLN A 454 -4.16 -6.17 5.29
CA GLN A 454 -2.73 -6.47 5.43
C GLN A 454 -2.01 -6.53 4.08
N LEU A 455 -0.88 -5.83 3.99
CA LEU A 455 0.09 -5.93 2.91
C LEU A 455 1.47 -6.14 3.53
N THR A 456 2.07 -7.32 3.34
CA THR A 456 3.25 -7.73 4.09
C THR A 456 4.34 -8.28 3.18
N ALA A 457 5.59 -7.94 3.49
CA ALA A 457 6.76 -8.49 2.80
C ALA A 457 7.84 -8.83 3.84
N GLN A 458 8.53 -9.96 3.71
CA GLN A 458 9.67 -10.25 4.59
C GLN A 458 10.88 -9.37 4.29
N ARG A 459 10.93 -8.73 3.11
CA ARG A 459 11.99 -7.82 2.69
C ARG A 459 11.42 -6.43 2.39
N ASP A 460 10.98 -6.16 1.16
CA ASP A 460 10.60 -4.81 0.77
C ASP A 460 9.14 -4.70 0.31
N ILE A 461 8.50 -3.57 0.62
CA ILE A 461 7.26 -3.13 -0.03
C ILE A 461 7.57 -1.89 -0.87
N ARG A 462 7.28 -1.96 -2.18
CA ARG A 462 7.37 -0.82 -3.10
C ARG A 462 5.99 -0.53 -3.69
N ALA A 463 5.48 0.67 -3.47
CA ALA A 463 4.21 1.13 -4.04
C ALA A 463 4.45 2.41 -4.85
N GLN A 464 4.26 2.35 -6.17
CA GLN A 464 4.39 3.47 -7.09
C GLN A 464 3.05 3.79 -7.73
N LEU A 465 2.50 4.94 -7.38
CA LEU A 465 1.15 5.34 -7.73
C LEU A 465 1.16 6.71 -8.42
N SER A 466 0.42 6.84 -9.51
CA SER A 466 0.26 8.14 -10.19
C SER A 466 -0.84 9.02 -9.60
N GLY A 467 -1.65 8.47 -8.68
CA GLY A 467 -2.74 9.13 -7.97
C GLY A 467 -2.72 8.76 -6.48
N ASP A 468 -3.88 8.50 -5.89
CA ASP A 468 -4.03 8.46 -4.43
C ASP A 468 -3.75 7.08 -3.80
N ALA A 469 -3.25 7.10 -2.56
CA ALA A 469 -3.09 5.94 -1.69
C ALA A 469 -3.90 6.12 -0.40
N THR A 470 -4.83 5.21 -0.13
CA THR A 470 -5.56 5.11 1.14
C THR A 470 -5.10 3.85 1.87
N LEU A 471 -4.45 4.05 3.01
CA LEU A 471 -3.81 2.99 3.80
C LEU A 471 -4.48 2.92 5.18
N SER A 472 -5.52 2.10 5.31
CA SER A 472 -6.23 1.91 6.58
C SER A 472 -5.87 0.62 7.31
N GLY A 473 -5.22 -0.32 6.61
CA GLY A 473 -4.68 -1.55 7.18
C GLY A 473 -3.23 -1.45 7.63
N LYS A 474 -2.57 -2.61 7.76
CA LYS A 474 -1.16 -2.78 8.08
C LYS A 474 -0.34 -3.03 6.82
N LEU A 475 0.56 -2.11 6.48
CA LEU A 475 1.66 -2.28 5.54
C LEU A 475 2.94 -2.52 6.34
N ASN A 476 3.52 -3.71 6.25
CA ASN A 476 4.70 -4.08 7.04
C ASN A 476 5.78 -4.75 6.19
N ALA A 477 6.95 -4.11 6.11
CA ALA A 477 8.12 -4.65 5.44
C ALA A 477 9.20 -5.06 6.45
N GLY A 478 9.75 -6.27 6.28
CA GLY A 478 10.85 -6.77 7.10
C GLY A 478 12.19 -6.04 6.89
N GLN A 479 12.30 -5.20 5.86
CA GLN A 479 13.39 -4.25 5.63
C GLN A 479 12.82 -2.87 5.28
N ASP A 480 12.43 -2.63 4.03
CA ASP A 480 12.15 -1.27 3.55
C ASP A 480 10.72 -1.08 3.03
N VAL A 481 10.16 0.09 3.29
CA VAL A 481 8.94 0.58 2.64
C VAL A 481 9.28 1.78 1.77
N THR A 482 8.90 1.75 0.50
CA THR A 482 8.93 2.91 -0.40
C THR A 482 7.55 3.14 -0.99
N LEU A 483 6.96 4.30 -0.70
CA LEU A 483 5.64 4.71 -1.18
C LEU A 483 5.75 6.03 -1.93
N SER A 484 5.29 6.06 -3.18
CA SER A 484 5.16 7.26 -3.99
C SER A 484 3.71 7.38 -4.49
N ALA A 485 3.05 8.50 -4.23
CA ALA A 485 1.66 8.76 -4.63
C ALA A 485 1.40 10.27 -4.81
N ALA A 486 0.29 10.66 -5.42
CA ALA A 486 -0.14 12.07 -5.45
C ALA A 486 -0.63 12.53 -4.07
N ASN A 487 -1.48 11.72 -3.44
CA ASN A 487 -1.93 11.95 -2.06
C ASN A 487 -1.86 10.64 -1.27
N VAL A 488 -1.41 10.70 -0.03
CA VAL A 488 -1.36 9.56 0.89
C VAL A 488 -2.23 9.89 2.09
N THR A 489 -3.29 9.11 2.30
CA THR A 489 -4.04 9.10 3.56
C THR A 489 -3.71 7.81 4.30
N SER A 490 -3.06 7.93 5.46
CA SER A 490 -2.68 6.80 6.30
C SER A 490 -3.44 6.86 7.61
N SER A 491 -4.37 5.92 7.83
CA SER A 491 -5.08 5.75 9.11
C SER A 491 -4.73 4.44 9.81
N GLY A 492 -3.88 3.60 9.18
CA GLY A 492 -3.43 2.32 9.69
C GLY A 492 -1.98 2.35 10.17
N GLU A 493 -1.26 1.25 9.93
CA GLU A 493 0.15 1.08 10.28
C GLU A 493 1.01 0.94 9.02
N LEU A 494 1.95 1.84 8.80
CA LEU A 494 3.01 1.74 7.80
C LEU A 494 4.34 1.53 8.51
N THR A 495 4.84 0.29 8.55
CA THR A 495 6.07 -0.09 9.26
C THR A 495 7.15 -0.67 8.37
N ALA A 496 8.40 -0.25 8.64
CA ALA A 496 9.62 -0.78 8.05
C ALA A 496 10.66 -1.08 9.14
N ASN A 497 11.36 -2.20 9.05
CA ASN A 497 12.39 -2.55 10.04
C ASN A 497 13.77 -1.90 9.78
N ARG A 498 14.00 -1.35 8.58
CA ARG A 498 15.26 -0.68 8.23
C ARG A 498 15.02 0.73 7.72
N TYR A 499 14.32 0.91 6.61
CA TYR A 499 14.14 2.23 5.99
C TYR A 499 12.72 2.48 5.53
N GLY A 500 12.19 3.67 5.84
CA GLY A 500 10.89 4.12 5.36
C GLY A 500 11.02 5.36 4.48
N SER A 501 10.48 5.34 3.27
CA SER A 501 10.40 6.51 2.40
C SER A 501 8.98 6.74 1.90
N VAL A 502 8.45 7.93 2.14
CA VAL A 502 7.16 8.37 1.60
C VAL A 502 7.35 9.65 0.79
N THR A 503 6.96 9.59 -0.47
CA THR A 503 6.91 10.72 -1.39
C THR A 503 5.46 10.99 -1.77
N ALA A 504 4.97 12.20 -1.50
CA ALA A 504 3.58 12.56 -1.77
C ALA A 504 3.43 14.02 -2.24
N GLY A 505 2.33 14.39 -2.87
CA GLY A 505 1.91 15.79 -2.91
C GLY A 505 1.36 16.20 -1.53
N THR A 506 0.40 15.41 -1.03
CA THR A 506 -0.15 15.57 0.32
C THR A 506 -0.01 14.29 1.12
N LEU A 507 0.46 14.38 2.36
CA LEU A 507 0.47 13.30 3.35
C LEU A 507 -0.46 13.66 4.51
N ASP A 508 -1.60 12.99 4.63
CA ASP A 508 -2.48 13.03 5.80
C ASP A 508 -2.26 11.76 6.63
N ASN A 509 -1.47 11.88 7.69
CA ASN A 509 -1.20 10.80 8.63
C ASN A 509 -2.10 10.91 9.87
N ARG A 510 -2.94 9.90 10.07
CA ARG A 510 -3.86 9.71 11.20
C ARG A 510 -3.61 8.39 11.95
N GLY A 511 -2.53 7.69 11.62
CA GLY A 511 -2.11 6.44 12.24
C GLY A 511 -0.61 6.41 12.48
N LEU A 512 -0.03 5.21 12.43
CA LEU A 512 1.38 4.99 12.69
C LEU A 512 2.17 4.89 11.38
N LEU A 513 3.13 5.80 11.20
CA LEU A 513 4.11 5.75 10.14
C LEU A 513 5.50 5.63 10.78
N GLN A 514 6.15 4.47 10.66
CA GLN A 514 7.35 4.18 11.43
C GLN A 514 8.41 3.38 10.66
N ALA A 515 9.67 3.81 10.79
CA ALA A 515 10.82 2.97 10.46
C ALA A 515 11.64 2.68 11.71
N ARG A 516 12.11 1.44 11.92
CA ARG A 516 13.04 1.16 13.04
C ARG A 516 14.44 1.71 12.80
N GLY A 517 14.84 1.93 11.54
CA GLY A 517 16.03 2.68 11.18
C GLY A 517 15.66 4.10 10.73
N ALA A 518 16.26 4.55 9.62
CA ALA A 518 16.03 5.90 9.10
C ALA A 518 14.68 6.03 8.37
N GLN A 519 14.12 7.23 8.38
CA GLN A 519 12.87 7.54 7.70
C GLN A 519 12.95 8.88 6.97
N THR A 520 12.48 8.91 5.73
CA THR A 520 12.42 10.11 4.89
C THR A 520 10.99 10.39 4.46
N ILE A 521 10.56 11.63 4.63
CA ILE A 521 9.27 12.12 4.13
C ILE A 521 9.53 13.29 3.20
N THR A 522 9.01 13.21 1.98
CA THR A 522 9.04 14.31 1.01
C THR A 522 7.62 14.57 0.54
N ALA A 523 7.02 15.69 0.93
CA ALA A 523 5.70 16.05 0.44
C ALA A 523 5.46 17.55 0.42
N ALA A 524 4.63 18.08 -0.48
CA ALA A 524 4.30 19.51 -0.44
C ALA A 524 3.56 19.86 0.87
N ASN A 525 2.57 19.06 1.25
CA ASN A 525 1.80 19.28 2.48
C ASN A 525 1.82 18.04 3.38
N VAL A 526 2.18 18.20 4.65
CA VAL A 526 2.11 17.16 5.67
C VAL A 526 1.15 17.57 6.77
N ALA A 527 0.11 16.77 7.00
CA ALA A 527 -0.75 16.85 8.17
C ALA A 527 -0.54 15.60 9.02
N ASN A 528 0.04 15.75 10.21
CA ASN A 528 0.21 14.65 11.15
C ASN A 528 -0.73 14.82 12.35
N ARG A 529 -1.59 13.83 12.59
CA ARG A 529 -2.55 13.77 13.71
C ARG A 529 -2.29 12.62 14.67
N ASP A 530 -1.34 11.74 14.35
CA ASP A 530 -0.90 10.66 15.23
C ASP A 530 0.63 10.56 15.20
N ARG A 531 1.24 9.52 14.63
CA ARG A 531 2.70 9.29 14.78
C ARG A 531 3.44 9.15 13.46
N ILE A 532 4.46 9.99 13.26
CA ILE A 532 5.54 9.80 12.29
C ILE A 532 6.82 9.62 13.09
N GLN A 533 7.45 8.44 13.05
CA GLN A 533 8.62 8.17 13.90
C GLN A 533 9.71 7.27 13.31
N ALA A 534 10.96 7.60 13.62
CA ALA A 534 12.13 6.80 13.26
C ALA A 534 12.90 6.29 14.49
N GLY A 535 13.38 5.05 14.46
CA GLY A 535 14.38 4.57 15.41
C GLY A 535 15.80 5.04 15.08
N GLY A 536 16.03 5.51 13.85
CA GLY A 536 17.22 6.27 13.43
C GLY A 536 16.88 7.75 13.22
N GLN A 537 17.52 8.37 12.23
CA GLN A 537 17.23 9.74 11.82
C GLN A 537 15.87 9.81 11.09
N LEU A 538 15.05 10.78 11.46
CA LEU A 538 13.88 11.20 10.69
C LEU A 538 14.23 12.49 9.93
N ALA A 539 14.15 12.45 8.60
CA ALA A 539 14.34 13.61 7.74
C ALA A 539 13.03 13.93 6.98
N MET A 540 12.59 15.18 7.03
CA MET A 540 11.36 15.63 6.37
C MET A 540 11.64 16.88 5.52
N THR A 541 11.15 16.86 4.29
CA THR A 541 11.15 18.02 3.39
C THR A 541 9.73 18.29 2.95
N ALA A 542 9.24 19.51 3.20
CA ALA A 542 7.90 19.91 2.81
C ALA A 542 7.75 21.41 2.55
N ASP A 543 6.61 21.82 2.00
CA ASP A 543 6.24 23.24 1.96
C ASP A 543 5.50 23.64 3.23
N THR A 544 4.51 22.82 3.63
CA THR A 544 3.78 23.01 4.88
C THR A 544 3.75 21.73 5.71
N VAL A 545 3.87 21.90 7.03
CA VAL A 545 3.73 20.84 8.02
C VAL A 545 2.82 21.33 9.13
N THR A 546 1.68 20.67 9.31
CA THR A 546 0.82 20.84 10.48
C THR A 546 0.89 19.58 11.33
N ASN A 547 1.31 19.74 12.58
CA ASN A 547 1.52 18.65 13.51
C ASN A 547 0.64 18.80 14.75
N ALA A 548 -0.31 17.90 14.91
CA ALA A 548 -1.16 17.73 16.09
C ALA A 548 -0.85 16.43 16.86
N GLY A 549 0.13 15.64 16.40
CA GLY A 549 0.60 14.42 17.03
C GLY A 549 2.13 14.44 17.24
N LEU A 550 2.78 13.27 17.16
CA LEU A 550 4.22 13.13 17.30
C LEU A 550 4.92 13.06 15.94
N ILE A 551 5.94 13.90 15.74
CA ILE A 551 6.96 13.74 14.71
C ILE A 551 8.30 13.56 15.43
N GLY A 552 8.95 12.40 15.32
CA GLY A 552 10.18 12.19 16.07
C GLY A 552 11.18 11.16 15.55
N GLY A 553 12.45 11.31 15.92
CA GLY A 553 13.53 10.40 15.54
C GLY A 553 14.47 10.12 16.69
N GLN A 554 14.71 8.85 17.02
CA GLN A 554 15.64 8.47 18.11
C GLN A 554 17.10 8.80 17.73
N GLY A 555 17.46 8.71 16.44
CA GLY A 555 18.78 9.05 15.93
C GLY A 555 18.93 10.49 15.42
N GLY A 556 17.94 11.36 15.63
CA GLY A 556 17.93 12.74 15.16
C GLY A 556 16.65 13.10 14.40
N LEU A 557 16.30 14.38 14.41
CA LEU A 557 15.18 14.94 13.66
C LEU A 557 15.65 16.14 12.83
N SER A 558 15.44 16.09 11.51
CA SER A 558 15.73 17.18 10.58
C SER A 558 14.48 17.54 9.78
N LEU A 559 14.04 18.79 9.89
CA LEU A 559 12.86 19.32 9.20
C LEU A 559 13.29 20.49 8.31
N SER A 560 13.01 20.41 7.01
CA SER A 560 13.18 21.49 6.04
C SER A 560 11.82 21.85 5.46
N VAL A 561 11.25 22.98 5.88
CA VAL A 561 9.87 23.38 5.60
C VAL A 561 9.85 24.76 4.93
N THR A 562 9.48 24.86 3.66
CA THR A 562 9.69 26.11 2.91
C THR A 562 8.79 27.27 3.35
N ASP A 563 7.52 27.01 3.68
CA ASP A 563 6.54 28.03 4.09
C ASP A 563 6.24 27.98 5.58
N LEU A 564 5.53 26.94 6.05
CA LEU A 564 4.97 26.91 7.41
C LEU A 564 5.17 25.57 8.11
N LEU A 565 5.89 25.60 9.23
CA LEU A 565 5.86 24.56 10.25
C LEU A 565 4.95 25.02 11.40
N ASN A 566 3.81 24.35 11.58
CA ASN A 566 2.86 24.61 12.65
C ASN A 566 2.76 23.38 13.57
N VAL A 567 3.25 23.51 14.80
CA VAL A 567 3.12 22.50 15.85
C VAL A 567 2.02 22.97 16.80
N GLU A 568 0.85 22.34 16.70
CA GLU A 568 -0.33 22.69 17.48
C GLU A 568 -0.14 22.35 18.97
N SER A 569 -1.09 22.74 19.84
CA SER A 569 -0.97 22.54 21.29
C SER A 569 -0.87 21.06 21.71
N GLY A 570 -1.42 20.13 20.93
CA GLY A 570 -1.26 18.68 21.12
C GLY A 570 -0.07 18.08 20.36
N GLY A 571 0.63 18.89 19.56
CA GLY A 571 1.75 18.45 18.73
C GLY A 571 3.08 18.39 19.47
N GLU A 572 3.90 17.41 19.12
CA GLU A 572 5.23 17.20 19.64
C GLU A 572 6.24 16.97 18.50
N LEU A 573 7.37 17.68 18.57
CA LEU A 573 8.60 17.34 17.85
C LEU A 573 9.58 16.72 18.84
N PHE A 574 10.07 15.51 18.57
CA PHE A 574 10.97 14.80 19.48
C PHE A 574 12.25 14.34 18.77
N SER A 575 13.40 14.54 19.41
CA SER A 575 14.66 13.93 19.01
C SER A 575 15.38 13.24 20.18
N GLY A 576 15.74 11.97 19.98
CA GLY A 576 16.65 11.26 20.90
C GLY A 576 18.12 11.69 20.74
N ALA A 577 18.42 12.53 19.74
CA ALA A 577 19.72 13.14 19.50
C ALA A 577 19.53 14.65 19.28
N GLY A 578 20.03 15.21 18.17
CA GLY A 578 19.84 16.61 17.81
C GLY A 578 18.54 16.89 17.04
N LEU A 579 17.99 18.09 17.18
CA LEU A 579 16.86 18.60 16.41
C LEU A 579 17.31 19.77 15.53
N ALA A 580 17.14 19.65 14.22
CA ALA A 580 17.41 20.72 13.27
C ALA A 580 16.12 21.10 12.52
N VAL A 581 15.77 22.38 12.56
CA VAL A 581 14.60 22.95 11.88
C VAL A 581 15.04 24.10 10.98
N ASN A 582 14.71 24.02 9.70
CA ASN A 582 14.76 25.14 8.76
C ASN A 582 13.32 25.39 8.28
N ALA A 583 12.76 26.57 8.56
CA ALA A 583 11.37 26.87 8.27
C ALA A 583 11.16 28.31 7.77
N GLY A 584 10.34 28.54 6.74
CA GLY A 584 9.93 29.92 6.39
C GLY A 584 9.29 30.64 7.60
N ARG A 585 8.34 29.96 8.24
CA ARG A 585 7.67 30.36 9.47
C ARG A 585 7.55 29.14 10.40
N PHE A 586 7.94 29.31 11.66
CA PHE A 586 7.74 28.29 12.69
C PHE A 586 6.78 28.81 13.76
N LEU A 587 5.61 28.18 13.84
CA LEU A 587 4.63 28.38 14.90
C LEU A 587 4.67 27.16 15.84
N LEU A 588 4.97 27.40 17.11
CA LEU A 588 5.02 26.36 18.12
C LEU A 588 4.03 26.69 19.25
N ALA A 589 2.94 25.94 19.33
CA ALA A 589 2.04 25.96 20.48
C ALA A 589 2.24 24.76 21.42
N GLY A 590 2.74 23.63 20.89
CA GLY A 590 3.02 22.40 21.65
C GLY A 590 4.46 22.30 22.13
N VAL A 591 5.07 21.13 21.94
CA VAL A 591 6.39 20.79 22.47
C VAL A 591 7.40 20.56 21.34
N ALA A 592 8.63 21.06 21.51
CA ALA A 592 9.79 20.49 20.82
C ALA A 592 10.87 20.13 21.85
N SER A 593 11.38 18.91 21.77
CA SER A 593 12.38 18.38 22.70
C SER A 593 13.49 17.63 21.96
N ALA A 594 14.71 17.76 22.48
CA ALA A 594 15.89 17.08 21.98
C ALA A 594 16.79 16.70 23.15
N GLN A 595 17.25 15.44 23.19
CA GLN A 595 18.24 15.02 24.21
C GLN A 595 19.63 15.63 23.96
N GLY A 596 19.90 16.11 22.75
CA GLY A 596 21.12 16.85 22.38
C GLY A 596 20.84 18.29 21.95
N ASP A 597 21.62 18.77 20.98
CA ASP A 597 21.56 20.14 20.48
C ASP A 597 20.28 20.44 19.68
N MET A 598 19.81 21.68 19.77
CA MET A 598 18.75 22.24 18.93
C MET A 598 19.28 23.35 18.04
N ARG A 599 18.94 23.29 16.75
CA ARG A 599 19.20 24.37 15.79
C ARG A 599 17.92 24.75 15.05
N LEU A 600 17.60 26.04 15.06
CA LEU A 600 16.53 26.62 14.28
C LEU A 600 17.06 27.72 13.36
N GLU A 601 16.64 27.67 12.11
CA GLU A 601 16.72 28.78 11.16
C GLU A 601 15.32 29.06 10.63
N SER A 602 14.84 30.30 10.79
CA SER A 602 13.54 30.69 10.24
C SER A 602 13.44 32.14 9.80
N GLY A 603 12.44 32.46 8.99
CA GLY A 603 12.06 33.86 8.75
C GLY A 603 11.31 34.43 9.95
N VAL A 604 10.27 33.72 10.39
CA VAL A 604 9.43 34.09 11.53
C VAL A 604 9.37 32.96 12.54
N LEU A 605 9.66 33.26 13.80
CA LEU A 605 9.46 32.36 14.93
C LEU A 605 8.36 32.92 15.85
N THR A 606 7.33 32.12 16.12
CA THR A 606 6.32 32.42 17.14
C THR A 606 6.13 31.22 18.05
N THR A 607 6.32 31.43 19.35
CA THR A 607 6.07 30.42 20.39
C THR A 607 4.86 30.83 21.24
N GLY A 608 3.99 29.86 21.52
CA GLY A 608 2.74 30.06 22.24
C GLY A 608 2.96 30.13 23.75
N ALA A 609 1.99 30.68 24.48
CA ALA A 609 2.07 30.91 25.92
C ALA A 609 2.26 29.65 26.78
N GLN A 610 1.94 28.46 26.25
CA GLN A 610 2.09 27.17 26.93
C GLN A 610 3.09 26.24 26.22
N SER A 611 3.79 26.76 25.21
CA SER A 611 4.75 25.97 24.46
C SER A 611 5.98 25.62 25.30
N GLN A 612 6.63 24.50 24.98
CA GLN A 612 7.86 24.06 25.62
C GLN A 612 8.93 23.72 24.60
N TRP A 613 10.11 24.30 24.76
CA TRP A 613 11.31 24.01 23.99
C TRP A 613 12.44 23.61 24.91
N LEU A 614 12.86 22.35 24.79
CA LEU A 614 13.75 21.71 25.76
C LEU A 614 14.94 21.06 25.05
N ALA A 615 16.13 21.62 25.22
CA ALA A 615 17.38 21.06 24.70
C ALA A 615 18.25 20.50 25.84
N GLY A 616 18.62 19.21 25.76
CA GLY A 616 19.64 18.62 26.63
C GLY A 616 21.07 19.05 26.29
N GLY A 617 21.27 19.68 25.12
CA GLY A 617 22.52 20.31 24.69
C GLY A 617 22.38 21.81 24.44
N ASP A 618 23.15 22.34 23.50
CA ASP A 618 23.11 23.75 23.12
C ASP A 618 21.84 24.07 22.31
N MET A 619 21.31 25.28 22.48
CA MET A 619 20.18 25.79 21.69
C MET A 619 20.62 27.00 20.86
N ARG A 620 20.56 26.88 19.53
CA ARG A 620 20.89 27.96 18.59
C ARG A 620 19.67 28.33 17.75
N LEU A 621 19.17 29.54 17.93
CA LEU A 621 17.97 30.06 17.28
C LEU A 621 18.34 31.24 16.39
N SER A 622 17.91 31.21 15.14
CA SER A 622 18.06 32.32 14.20
C SER A 622 16.73 32.60 13.54
N ALA A 623 16.21 33.83 13.67
CA ALA A 623 14.97 34.27 13.05
C ALA A 623 15.05 35.71 12.57
N THR A 624 14.37 36.12 11.49
CA THR A 624 14.26 37.56 11.19
C THR A 624 13.43 38.26 12.26
N THR A 625 12.28 37.67 12.61
CA THR A 625 11.44 38.12 13.71
C THR A 625 11.14 36.97 14.65
N ALA A 626 11.29 37.20 15.95
CA ALA A 626 10.99 36.23 16.99
C ALA A 626 9.98 36.79 18.00
N SER A 627 8.93 36.03 18.28
CA SER A 627 7.96 36.29 19.35
C SER A 627 7.97 35.13 20.33
N LEU A 628 8.44 35.38 21.55
CA LEU A 628 8.67 34.37 22.57
C LEU A 628 7.53 34.30 23.60
N GLY A 629 7.05 33.09 23.85
CA GLY A 629 6.11 32.72 24.89
C GLY A 629 6.45 31.34 25.44
N GLY A 630 5.81 30.94 26.55
CA GLY A 630 6.05 29.62 27.14
C GLY A 630 7.46 29.47 27.72
N LEU A 631 7.98 28.24 27.72
CA LEU A 631 9.28 27.88 28.28
C LEU A 631 10.27 27.53 27.17
N LEU A 632 11.42 28.20 27.16
CA LEU A 632 12.61 27.84 26.40
C LEU A 632 13.72 27.49 27.41
N ALA A 633 14.21 26.26 27.37
CA ALA A 633 15.24 25.78 28.30
C ALA A 633 16.35 24.99 27.58
N SER A 634 17.59 25.23 28.00
CA SER A 634 18.77 24.51 27.52
C SER A 634 19.69 24.14 28.68
N ASP A 635 20.14 22.89 28.72
CA ASP A 635 21.20 22.43 29.62
C ASP A 635 22.60 22.90 29.16
N GLY A 636 22.68 23.43 27.93
CA GLY A 636 23.88 23.99 27.33
C GLY A 636 23.92 25.52 27.30
N LEU A 637 24.57 26.04 26.25
CA LEU A 637 24.55 27.45 25.88
C LEU A 637 23.29 27.72 25.05
N MET A 638 22.63 28.84 25.30
CA MET A 638 21.56 29.34 24.45
C MET A 638 22.00 30.60 23.69
N THR A 639 21.84 30.58 22.37
CA THR A 639 22.09 31.73 21.48
C THR A 639 20.85 32.01 20.65
N LEU A 640 20.38 33.25 20.67
CA LEU A 640 19.25 33.72 19.86
C LEU A 640 19.69 34.95 19.05
N ASN A 641 19.66 34.81 17.73
CA ASN A 641 19.93 35.88 16.79
C ASN A 641 18.63 36.31 16.11
N ALA A 642 18.28 37.59 16.17
CA ALA A 642 17.13 38.11 15.44
C ALA A 642 17.27 39.56 14.98
N SER A 643 16.50 39.98 13.97
CA SER A 643 16.41 41.42 13.62
C SER A 643 15.45 42.15 14.56
N SER A 644 14.39 41.46 15.00
CA SER A 644 13.45 41.94 16.00
C SER A 644 13.06 40.79 16.93
N LEU A 645 13.09 41.06 18.23
CA LEU A 645 12.72 40.10 19.26
C LEU A 645 11.68 40.72 20.18
N THR A 646 10.54 40.06 20.34
CA THR A 646 9.56 40.37 21.38
C THR A 646 9.38 39.15 22.27
N SER A 647 9.12 39.38 23.55
CA SER A 647 8.69 38.35 24.48
C SER A 647 7.41 38.77 25.18
N THR A 648 6.56 37.80 25.44
CA THR A 648 5.35 37.97 26.25
C THR A 648 5.71 37.99 27.73
N ALA A 649 4.84 38.57 28.56
CA ALA A 649 5.06 38.67 30.00
C ALA A 649 5.23 37.31 30.71
N GLY A 650 4.64 36.25 30.14
CA GLY A 650 4.74 34.89 30.66
C GLY A 650 5.90 34.05 30.08
N ALA A 651 6.69 34.61 29.16
CA ALA A 651 7.80 33.89 28.57
C ALA A 651 8.91 33.64 29.60
N GLN A 652 9.49 32.44 29.57
CA GLN A 652 10.63 32.04 30.40
C GLN A 652 11.73 31.46 29.51
N THR A 653 12.88 32.12 29.48
CA THR A 653 14.06 31.70 28.70
C THR A 653 15.20 31.40 29.66
N GLN A 654 15.65 30.15 29.71
CA GLN A 654 16.58 29.65 30.73
C GLN A 654 17.73 28.85 30.11
N ALA A 655 18.96 29.10 30.55
CA ALA A 655 20.12 28.34 30.09
C ALA A 655 21.10 28.01 31.22
N GLN A 656 21.65 26.80 31.26
CA GLN A 656 22.58 26.44 32.33
C GLN A 656 24.00 26.99 32.13
N ARG A 657 24.54 27.07 30.90
CA ARG A 657 25.94 27.51 30.67
C ARG A 657 26.11 28.97 30.25
N GLY A 658 25.07 29.59 29.71
CA GLY A 658 25.07 30.99 29.28
C GLY A 658 23.90 31.31 28.36
N LEU A 659 23.55 32.59 28.27
CA LEU A 659 22.49 33.09 27.41
C LEU A 659 22.99 34.30 26.63
N SER A 660 22.95 34.21 25.30
CA SER A 660 23.32 35.30 24.39
C SER A 660 22.12 35.65 23.50
N LEU A 661 21.66 36.90 23.59
CA LEU A 661 20.65 37.48 22.70
C LEU A 661 21.31 38.54 21.84
N ASP A 662 21.34 38.34 20.52
CA ASP A 662 21.82 39.31 19.54
C ASP A 662 20.67 39.80 18.66
N ILE A 663 20.29 41.06 18.84
CA ILE A 663 19.10 41.66 18.26
C ILE A 663 19.53 42.83 17.36
N ALA A 664 19.59 42.65 16.05
CA ALA A 664 20.13 43.68 15.16
C ALA A 664 19.35 45.01 15.21
N GLY A 665 18.04 44.94 15.45
CA GLY A 665 17.13 46.09 15.53
C GLY A 665 16.56 46.29 16.93
N HIS A 666 15.25 46.08 17.08
CA HIS A 666 14.53 46.36 18.32
C HIS A 666 14.27 45.08 19.13
N GLY A 667 14.61 45.11 20.43
CA GLY A 667 14.26 44.09 21.41
C GLY A 667 13.24 44.59 22.41
N GLU A 668 12.15 43.84 22.61
CA GLU A 668 11.16 44.04 23.66
C GLU A 668 11.12 42.83 24.61
N LEU A 669 11.83 42.94 25.72
CA LEU A 669 12.01 41.90 26.71
C LEU A 669 11.03 42.08 27.88
N ASN A 670 9.81 41.53 27.73
CA ASN A 670 8.79 41.53 28.78
C ASN A 670 8.76 40.22 29.58
N GLY A 671 9.49 39.17 29.18
CA GLY A 671 9.59 37.89 29.88
C GLY A 671 10.80 37.75 30.82
N VAL A 672 10.97 36.56 31.39
CA VAL A 672 12.11 36.21 32.26
C VAL A 672 13.24 35.61 31.42
N PHE A 673 14.46 36.13 31.58
CA PHE A 673 15.68 35.67 30.90
C PHE A 673 16.76 35.36 31.93
N THR A 674 17.01 34.08 32.21
CA THR A 674 17.94 33.68 33.28
C THR A 674 18.97 32.68 32.81
N THR A 675 20.15 32.75 33.40
CA THR A 675 21.18 31.74 33.22
C THR A 675 22.04 31.59 34.47
N LEU A 676 22.63 30.40 34.68
CA LEU A 676 23.65 30.20 35.71
C LEU A 676 25.03 30.69 35.24
N GLY A 677 25.21 30.91 33.94
CA GLY A 677 26.44 31.45 33.33
C GLY A 677 26.31 32.92 32.96
N ASP A 678 27.00 33.33 31.89
CA ASP A 678 26.99 34.71 31.43
C ASP A 678 25.72 35.05 30.65
N LEU A 679 25.16 36.23 30.93
CA LEU A 679 24.08 36.83 30.16
C LEU A 679 24.62 37.97 29.29
N THR A 680 24.53 37.81 27.97
CA THR A 680 24.91 38.85 27.00
C THR A 680 23.69 39.31 26.20
N LEU A 681 23.42 40.62 26.20
CA LEU A 681 22.33 41.25 25.46
C LEU A 681 22.92 42.30 24.50
N SER A 682 22.72 42.11 23.20
CA SER A 682 23.10 43.06 22.15
C SER A 682 21.85 43.51 21.41
N ALA A 683 21.64 44.82 21.26
CA ALA A 683 20.47 45.36 20.57
C ALA A 683 20.74 46.69 19.83
N GLY A 684 20.03 46.98 18.74
CA GLY A 684 19.95 48.35 18.23
C GLY A 684 19.20 49.26 19.20
N SER A 685 18.03 48.83 19.67
CA SER A 685 17.30 49.44 20.78
C SER A 685 16.66 48.38 21.67
N LEU A 686 16.68 48.59 22.97
CA LEU A 686 16.22 47.61 23.96
C LEU A 686 15.20 48.22 24.92
N THR A 687 14.00 47.66 24.93
CA THR A 687 13.01 47.88 25.98
C THR A 687 12.97 46.64 26.86
N HIS A 688 13.33 46.77 28.13
CA HIS A 688 13.36 45.66 29.08
C HIS A 688 12.44 45.96 30.27
N ARG A 689 11.44 45.11 30.51
CA ARG A 689 10.38 45.36 31.51
C ARG A 689 10.25 44.30 32.60
N ALA A 690 10.86 43.13 32.44
CA ALA A 690 10.74 42.03 33.39
C ALA A 690 12.09 41.68 34.02
N GLN A 691 12.40 40.40 34.23
CA GLN A 691 13.58 39.98 34.98
C GLN A 691 14.63 39.36 34.06
N SER A 692 15.86 39.83 34.18
CA SER A 692 17.03 39.24 33.54
C SER A 692 18.14 39.04 34.56
N ALA A 693 18.73 37.83 34.62
CA ALA A 693 19.79 37.53 35.58
C ALA A 693 20.85 36.55 35.05
N GLY A 694 22.10 36.74 35.47
CA GLY A 694 23.23 35.87 35.15
C GLY A 694 24.39 36.03 36.13
N ALA A 695 25.40 35.16 36.01
CA ALA A 695 26.65 35.25 36.77
C ALA A 695 27.35 36.58 36.46
N ASN A 696 27.66 36.82 35.19
CA ASN A 696 28.08 38.11 34.68
C ASN A 696 27.04 38.62 33.68
N VAL A 697 26.78 39.93 33.66
CA VAL A 697 25.81 40.53 32.73
C VAL A 697 26.49 41.58 31.88
N ALA A 698 26.39 41.44 30.56
CA ALA A 698 26.87 42.41 29.58
C ALA A 698 25.72 42.87 28.68
N VAL A 699 25.51 44.18 28.60
CA VAL A 699 24.49 44.80 27.73
C VAL A 699 25.16 45.79 26.80
N THR A 700 24.90 45.68 25.50
CA THR A 700 25.26 46.68 24.49
C THR A 700 24.00 47.06 23.73
N ALA A 701 23.61 48.33 23.77
CA ALA A 701 22.44 48.83 23.05
C ALA A 701 22.71 50.20 22.44
N GLY A 702 22.02 50.60 21.36
CA GLY A 702 21.99 52.02 20.98
C GLY A 702 21.22 52.82 22.02
N ASN A 703 19.92 52.52 22.17
CA ASN A 703 19.08 53.08 23.22
C ASN A 703 18.50 51.98 24.11
N MET A 704 18.55 52.15 25.43
CA MET A 704 17.96 51.23 26.39
C MET A 704 16.95 51.92 27.30
N THR A 705 15.72 51.42 27.32
CA THR A 705 14.70 51.75 28.33
C THR A 705 14.52 50.54 29.24
N HIS A 706 14.86 50.71 30.53
CA HIS A 706 14.83 49.65 31.53
C HIS A 706 13.81 49.95 32.62
N GLY A 707 12.75 49.15 32.68
CA GLY A 707 11.70 49.23 33.69
C GLY A 707 11.47 47.93 34.47
N GLY A 708 12.40 46.98 34.39
CA GLY A 708 12.36 45.70 35.10
C GLY A 708 13.54 45.51 36.06
N LEU A 709 13.91 44.27 36.32
CA LEU A 709 15.08 43.89 37.12
C LEU A 709 16.18 43.31 36.22
N LEU A 710 17.36 43.93 36.20
CA LEU A 710 18.56 43.35 35.61
C LEU A 710 19.57 43.10 36.74
N GLN A 711 19.94 41.83 36.97
CA GLN A 711 20.77 41.43 38.10
C GLN A 711 22.01 40.65 37.66
N ALA A 712 23.19 41.08 38.09
CA ALA A 712 24.44 40.34 37.98
C ALA A 712 24.91 39.86 39.37
N ASP A 713 25.29 38.58 39.47
CA ASP A 713 25.94 38.06 40.68
C ASP A 713 27.43 38.45 40.76
N GLY A 714 28.04 38.80 39.64
CA GLY A 714 29.38 39.36 39.50
C GLY A 714 29.33 40.80 38.95
N PRO A 715 30.06 41.11 37.86
CA PRO A 715 30.02 42.40 37.20
C PRO A 715 28.80 42.57 36.28
N LEU A 716 28.28 43.80 36.25
CA LEU A 716 27.33 44.30 35.27
C LEU A 716 28.06 45.33 34.38
N THR A 717 28.21 45.06 33.10
CA THR A 717 28.73 46.02 32.12
C THR A 717 27.62 46.45 31.18
N LEU A 718 27.37 47.74 31.05
CA LEU A 718 26.35 48.29 30.16
C LEU A 718 26.94 49.39 29.30
N LYS A 719 26.81 49.22 27.98
CA LYS A 719 27.18 50.22 26.98
C LYS A 719 25.95 50.67 26.22
N ALA A 720 25.67 51.98 26.21
CA ALA A 720 24.59 52.52 25.38
C ALA A 720 24.75 54.00 25.01
N ASP A 721 24.15 54.46 23.92
CA ASP A 721 24.07 55.90 23.67
C ASP A 721 23.21 56.55 24.76
N THR A 722 21.97 56.08 24.92
CA THR A 722 21.08 56.53 25.99
C THR A 722 20.62 55.36 26.84
N LEU A 723 20.75 55.51 28.16
CA LEU A 723 20.14 54.62 29.16
C LEU A 723 19.08 55.40 29.95
N SER A 724 17.83 54.95 29.85
CA SER A 724 16.71 55.43 30.66
C SER A 724 16.28 54.32 31.62
N VAL A 725 16.49 54.51 32.92
CA VAL A 725 16.00 53.62 33.97
C VAL A 725 14.72 54.22 34.52
N THR A 726 13.58 53.55 34.36
CA THR A 726 12.27 54.07 34.80
C THR A 726 12.05 53.84 36.30
N GLN A 727 10.96 54.37 36.87
CA GLN A 727 10.63 54.21 38.29
C GLN A 727 10.60 52.76 38.79
N SER A 728 10.22 51.81 37.94
CA SER A 728 10.20 50.38 38.27
C SER A 728 11.52 49.66 37.94
N GLY A 729 12.45 50.34 37.29
CA GLY A 729 13.73 49.81 36.84
C GLY A 729 14.73 49.65 38.00
N ALA A 730 15.35 48.47 38.06
CA ALA A 730 16.45 48.16 38.97
C ALA A 730 17.62 47.52 38.20
N LEU A 731 18.79 48.16 38.24
CA LEU A 731 20.07 47.62 37.79
C LEU A 731 20.89 47.22 39.01
N LEU A 732 21.09 45.93 39.25
CA LEU A 732 21.73 45.40 40.45
C LEU A 732 22.99 44.60 40.09
N ALA A 733 24.10 44.86 40.77
CA ALA A 733 25.31 44.04 40.68
C ALA A 733 25.84 43.71 42.09
N LYS A 734 26.06 42.44 42.41
CA LYS A 734 26.76 42.08 43.65
C LYS A 734 28.26 42.39 43.58
N GLY A 735 28.81 42.51 42.37
CA GLY A 735 30.16 43.00 42.10
C GLY A 735 30.18 44.45 41.61
N GLN A 736 30.99 44.73 40.59
CA GLN A 736 31.09 46.06 39.98
C GLN A 736 30.00 46.29 38.93
N ALA A 737 29.34 47.44 38.97
CA ALA A 737 28.57 47.93 37.82
C ALA A 737 29.39 48.99 37.08
N GLN A 738 29.64 48.76 35.80
CA GLN A 738 30.26 49.71 34.87
C GLN A 738 29.23 50.13 33.82
N LEU A 739 28.80 51.39 33.89
CA LEU A 739 27.90 51.99 32.90
C LEU A 739 28.71 52.97 32.04
N ASP A 740 28.77 52.73 30.74
CA ASP A 740 29.46 53.56 29.75
C ASP A 740 28.44 54.03 28.72
N VAL A 741 28.02 55.29 28.85
CA VAL A 741 26.91 55.86 28.08
C VAL A 741 27.20 57.27 27.57
N GLN A 742 26.42 57.75 26.58
CA GLN A 742 26.41 59.19 26.26
C GLN A 742 25.52 59.95 27.25
N ALA A 743 24.32 59.42 27.52
CA ALA A 743 23.37 60.01 28.44
C ALA A 743 22.74 58.96 29.37
N LEU A 744 22.74 59.23 30.67
CA LEU A 744 21.99 58.48 31.69
C LEU A 744 20.82 59.34 32.19
N ASP A 745 19.61 58.80 32.09
CA ASP A 745 18.40 59.31 32.74
C ASP A 745 17.90 58.27 33.75
N ASN A 746 18.22 58.46 35.02
CA ASN A 746 17.85 57.56 36.08
C ASN A 746 16.64 58.10 36.85
N ASP A 747 15.55 57.36 36.79
CA ASP A 747 14.33 57.55 37.57
C ASP A 747 14.03 56.33 38.47
N GLY A 748 14.90 55.32 38.43
CA GLY A 748 14.80 54.09 39.22
C GLY A 748 16.01 53.87 40.13
N THR A 749 16.43 52.61 40.25
CA THR A 749 17.54 52.20 41.12
C THR A 749 18.70 51.62 40.33
N VAL A 750 19.91 52.11 40.56
CA VAL A 750 21.16 51.46 40.17
C VAL A 750 21.98 51.22 41.43
N ALA A 751 22.26 49.96 41.75
CA ALA A 751 23.00 49.59 42.94
C ALA A 751 24.08 48.53 42.68
N ALA A 752 25.26 48.74 43.25
CA ALA A 752 26.38 47.82 43.09
C ALA A 752 27.32 47.77 44.32
N GLN A 753 28.23 46.79 44.38
CA GLN A 753 29.34 46.84 45.35
C GLN A 753 30.31 47.98 45.02
N ARG A 754 30.64 48.15 43.73
CA ARG A 754 31.35 49.32 43.20
C ARG A 754 30.58 49.85 42.01
N LEU A 755 30.34 51.16 41.95
CA LEU A 755 29.58 51.78 40.87
C LEU A 755 30.46 52.75 40.09
N ASN A 756 30.72 52.43 38.83
CA ASN A 756 31.45 53.28 37.90
C ASN A 756 30.51 53.72 36.78
N ILE A 757 30.30 55.02 36.65
CA ILE A 757 29.45 55.59 35.59
C ILE A 757 30.28 56.59 34.79
N THR A 758 30.41 56.33 33.50
CA THR A 758 30.92 57.27 32.51
C THR A 758 29.74 57.67 31.63
N ALA A 759 29.31 58.93 31.70
CA ALA A 759 28.23 59.49 30.90
C ALA A 759 28.77 60.68 30.09
N ALA A 760 29.17 60.47 28.84
CA ALA A 760 29.96 61.46 28.10
C ALA A 760 29.30 62.85 27.98
N GLN A 761 27.96 62.92 27.94
CA GLN A 761 27.20 64.16 27.80
C GLN A 761 26.48 64.57 29.08
N ARG A 762 25.69 63.66 29.67
CA ARG A 762 24.88 64.00 30.84
C ARG A 762 24.52 62.81 31.73
N LEU A 763 24.40 63.09 33.03
CA LEU A 763 23.79 62.22 34.03
C LEU A 763 22.66 62.98 34.73
N ALA A 764 21.42 62.56 34.51
CA ALA A 764 20.26 63.05 35.24
C ALA A 764 19.80 61.98 36.24
N ASN A 765 19.79 62.31 37.53
CA ASN A 765 19.25 61.46 38.59
C ASN A 765 18.00 62.14 39.15
N GLN A 766 16.82 61.66 38.75
CA GLN A 766 15.53 62.29 39.03
C GLN A 766 15.11 62.17 40.50
N ARG A 767 14.04 62.87 40.87
CA ARG A 767 13.52 62.82 42.24
C ARG A 767 13.04 61.40 42.57
N GLY A 768 13.50 60.87 43.70
CA GLY A 768 13.18 59.50 44.13
C GLY A 768 14.11 58.42 43.54
N ALA A 769 14.92 58.77 42.54
CA ALA A 769 15.88 57.87 41.93
C ALA A 769 17.13 57.66 42.81
N ILE A 770 17.73 56.48 42.72
CA ILE A 770 18.84 56.04 43.57
C ILE A 770 20.00 55.54 42.71
N LEU A 771 21.17 56.13 42.93
CA LEU A 771 22.47 55.56 42.55
C LEU A 771 23.21 55.20 43.84
N ASN A 772 23.52 53.92 44.05
CA ASN A 772 24.07 53.45 45.32
C ASN A 772 25.26 52.50 45.13
N ALA A 773 26.40 52.83 45.71
CA ALA A 773 27.52 51.93 45.85
C ALA A 773 27.66 51.49 47.31
N ALA A 774 27.73 50.18 47.57
CA ALA A 774 28.04 49.69 48.92
C ALA A 774 29.50 49.98 49.31
N GLY A 775 30.42 50.07 48.34
CA GLY A 775 31.78 50.59 48.48
C GLY A 775 31.93 51.92 47.74
N ASP A 776 32.82 51.95 46.74
CA ASP A 776 33.20 53.19 46.04
C ASP A 776 32.26 53.51 44.87
N MET A 777 32.01 54.81 44.65
CA MET A 777 31.32 55.34 43.48
C MET A 777 32.23 56.30 42.71
N THR A 778 32.42 56.05 41.42
CA THR A 778 33.15 56.95 40.51
C THR A 778 32.25 57.40 39.38
N LEU A 779 32.13 58.71 39.18
CA LEU A 779 31.29 59.33 38.16
C LEU A 779 32.14 60.24 37.28
N ALA A 780 32.05 60.07 35.97
CA ALA A 780 32.68 60.94 34.97
C ALA A 780 31.62 61.39 33.96
N THR A 781 31.34 62.69 33.87
CA THR A 781 30.28 63.20 32.97
C THR A 781 30.44 64.67 32.62
N ALA A 782 30.06 65.12 31.42
CA ALA A 782 30.13 66.55 31.12
C ALA A 782 29.17 67.37 32.01
N GLN A 783 27.94 66.90 32.21
CA GLN A 783 26.94 67.58 33.04
C GLN A 783 26.27 66.58 34.00
N ILE A 784 26.05 66.96 35.26
CA ILE A 784 25.27 66.16 36.20
C ILE A 784 24.17 67.00 36.86
N ALA A 785 22.94 66.49 36.81
CA ALA A 785 21.79 67.03 37.50
C ALA A 785 21.28 65.99 38.49
N ASN A 786 21.40 66.26 39.79
CA ASN A 786 20.94 65.36 40.84
C ASN A 786 19.77 65.97 41.62
N ALA A 787 18.57 65.41 41.43
CA ALA A 787 17.41 65.66 42.27
C ALA A 787 17.04 64.46 43.17
N GLY A 788 17.74 63.33 43.01
CA GLY A 788 17.56 62.10 43.78
C GLY A 788 18.66 61.86 44.80
N LYS A 789 19.05 60.59 44.97
CA LYS A 789 20.13 60.15 45.88
C LYS A 789 21.31 59.57 45.10
N LEU A 790 22.52 60.07 45.36
CA LEU A 790 23.77 59.36 45.12
C LEU A 790 24.44 59.06 46.46
N ALA A 791 24.72 57.80 46.74
CA ALA A 791 25.37 57.40 47.98
C ALA A 791 26.44 56.33 47.76
N ALA A 792 27.64 56.58 48.29
CA ALA A 792 28.72 55.61 48.37
C ALA A 792 28.99 55.24 49.82
N GLY A 793 29.16 53.94 50.11
CA GLY A 793 29.55 53.46 51.44
C GLY A 793 30.98 53.84 51.82
N ASN A 794 31.86 54.02 50.82
CA ASN A 794 33.23 54.51 50.98
C ASN A 794 33.36 55.88 50.29
N ASP A 795 34.19 55.98 49.25
CA ASP A 795 34.48 57.22 48.54
C ASP A 795 33.49 57.45 47.38
N LEU A 796 33.06 58.71 47.23
CA LEU A 796 32.35 59.18 46.04
C LEU A 796 33.25 60.19 45.32
N THR A 797 33.67 59.84 44.11
CA THR A 797 34.48 60.71 43.24
C THR A 797 33.68 61.13 42.02
N LEU A 798 33.63 62.44 41.77
CA LEU A 798 33.00 63.04 40.59
C LEU A 798 34.02 63.88 39.81
N ASP A 799 34.15 63.59 38.52
CA ASP A 799 34.79 64.44 37.51
C ASP A 799 33.72 64.92 36.52
N ALA A 800 33.47 66.24 36.48
CA ALA A 800 32.48 66.80 35.57
C ALA A 800 32.80 68.22 35.09
N ALA A 801 32.08 68.72 34.06
CA ALA A 801 32.16 70.14 33.75
C ALA A 801 31.25 70.95 34.67
N SER A 802 29.99 70.54 34.82
CA SER A 802 29.06 71.20 35.74
C SER A 802 28.25 70.22 36.58
N LEU A 803 27.90 70.67 37.79
CA LEU A 803 27.01 69.96 38.71
C LEU A 803 25.89 70.88 39.22
N ALA A 804 24.65 70.51 38.93
CA ALA A 804 23.45 71.03 39.60
C ALA A 804 22.93 70.00 40.62
N ASN A 805 22.97 70.34 41.90
CA ASN A 805 22.51 69.49 42.98
C ASN A 805 21.29 70.08 43.70
N HIS A 806 20.20 69.32 43.67
CA HIS A 806 18.95 69.57 44.39
C HIS A 806 18.60 68.43 45.37
N GLY A 807 19.25 67.27 45.22
CA GLY A 807 19.06 66.08 46.06
C GLY A 807 20.24 65.81 47.00
N LEU A 808 20.48 64.53 47.29
CA LEU A 808 21.55 64.06 48.17
C LEU A 808 22.74 63.50 47.38
N MET A 809 23.94 63.96 47.70
CA MET A 809 25.20 63.28 47.42
C MET A 809 25.91 62.98 48.74
N GLN A 810 26.18 61.71 49.00
CA GLN A 810 26.76 61.25 50.27
C GLN A 810 27.90 60.26 50.07
N ALA A 811 28.99 60.46 50.80
CA ALA A 811 30.09 59.49 50.91
C ALA A 811 30.30 59.07 52.38
N GLY A 812 30.44 57.76 52.62
CA GLY A 812 30.77 57.20 53.93
C GLY A 812 32.23 57.37 54.34
N ASN A 813 33.10 57.77 53.41
CA ASN A 813 34.46 58.23 53.66
C ASN A 813 34.68 59.60 53.00
N ASN A 814 35.28 59.69 51.81
CA ASN A 814 35.56 60.98 51.17
C ASN A 814 34.60 61.30 50.02
N LEU A 815 34.16 62.57 49.94
CA LEU A 815 33.43 63.13 48.80
C LEU A 815 34.39 64.04 48.03
N SER A 816 34.84 63.59 46.85
CA SER A 816 35.78 64.33 45.99
C SER A 816 35.10 64.82 44.72
N LEU A 817 34.99 66.13 44.54
CA LEU A 817 34.32 66.78 43.42
C LEU A 817 35.33 67.64 42.64
N THR A 818 35.65 67.23 41.42
CA THR A 818 36.47 68.02 40.49
C THR A 818 35.61 68.51 39.34
N LEU A 819 35.44 69.82 39.23
CA LEU A 819 34.58 70.44 38.24
C LEU A 819 35.36 71.44 37.38
N SER A 820 35.17 71.40 36.06
CA SER A 820 35.87 72.30 35.15
C SER A 820 35.13 73.62 34.87
N GLU A 821 33.85 73.75 35.25
CA GLU A 821 33.05 74.97 35.08
C GLU A 821 32.41 75.43 36.40
N ARG A 822 31.38 74.74 36.90
CA ARG A 822 30.57 75.25 38.02
C ARG A 822 29.89 74.19 38.88
N LEU A 823 29.70 74.50 40.15
CA LEU A 823 28.77 73.84 41.08
C LEU A 823 27.60 74.78 41.41
N ASP A 824 26.37 74.33 41.20
CA ASP A 824 25.13 74.91 41.75
C ASP A 824 24.50 73.94 42.75
N ASN A 825 24.72 74.16 44.04
CA ASN A 825 24.04 73.44 45.11
C ASN A 825 22.83 74.23 45.61
N GLN A 826 21.64 73.80 45.23
CA GLN A 826 20.38 74.50 45.47
C GLN A 826 19.89 74.34 46.91
N ALA A 827 18.84 75.07 47.30
CA ALA A 827 18.37 75.13 48.70
C ALA A 827 18.04 73.79 49.37
N GLN A 828 17.67 72.75 48.61
CA GLN A 828 17.41 71.39 49.11
C GLN A 828 18.58 70.43 48.90
N GLY A 829 19.64 70.88 48.23
CA GLY A 829 20.81 70.09 47.90
C GLY A 829 21.71 69.84 49.11
N LEU A 830 22.09 68.57 49.30
CA LEU A 830 22.96 68.10 50.37
C LEU A 830 24.19 67.40 49.76
N LEU A 831 25.38 67.91 50.08
CA LEU A 831 26.69 67.29 49.78
C LEU A 831 27.33 66.93 51.11
N LEU A 832 27.38 65.63 51.44
CA LEU A 832 27.79 65.14 52.74
C LEU A 832 28.96 64.15 52.62
N ALA A 833 30.03 64.39 53.38
CA ALA A 833 31.11 63.44 53.59
C ALA A 833 31.23 63.10 55.08
N ALA A 834 31.39 61.82 55.43
CA ALA A 834 31.74 61.45 56.80
C ALA A 834 33.22 61.75 57.12
N GLY A 835 34.09 61.70 56.10
CA GLY A 835 35.49 62.10 56.13
C GLY A 835 35.71 63.46 55.47
N GLN A 836 36.56 63.53 54.45
CA GLN A 836 36.87 64.79 53.75
C GLN A 836 35.85 65.10 52.64
N LEU A 837 35.36 66.34 52.61
CA LEU A 837 34.73 66.96 51.46
C LEU A 837 35.79 67.75 50.68
N ALA A 838 36.28 67.22 49.56
CA ALA A 838 37.22 67.91 48.67
C ALA A 838 36.46 68.45 47.44
N LEU A 839 36.45 69.77 47.24
CA LEU A 839 35.75 70.43 46.13
C LEU A 839 36.71 71.35 45.38
N LYS A 840 36.85 71.12 44.07
CA LYS A 840 37.57 71.98 43.14
C LYS A 840 36.64 72.42 42.01
N THR A 841 36.36 73.72 41.88
CA THR A 841 35.50 74.25 40.81
C THR A 841 35.79 75.73 40.53
N PRO A 842 35.78 76.22 39.27
CA PRO A 842 35.93 77.65 39.01
C PRO A 842 34.84 78.48 39.69
N ASP A 843 33.56 78.10 39.52
CA ASP A 843 32.43 78.82 40.12
C ASP A 843 31.67 77.91 41.10
N LEU A 844 31.37 78.44 42.30
CA LEU A 844 30.57 77.77 43.34
C LEU A 844 29.40 78.67 43.75
N THR A 845 28.17 78.21 43.48
CA THR A 845 26.94 78.74 44.08
C THR A 845 26.38 77.71 45.06
N ASN A 846 26.28 78.08 46.33
CA ASN A 846 25.73 77.22 47.38
C ASN A 846 24.60 77.92 48.13
N ALA A 847 23.38 77.43 47.93
CA ALA A 847 22.20 77.76 48.73
C ALA A 847 21.78 76.60 49.67
N GLY A 848 22.36 75.40 49.49
CA GLY A 848 22.08 74.20 50.28
C GLY A 848 23.14 73.90 51.35
N THR A 849 23.44 72.63 51.58
CA THR A 849 24.46 72.17 52.55
C THR A 849 25.64 71.49 51.87
N LEU A 850 26.85 71.95 52.18
CA LEU A 850 28.13 71.27 51.96
C LEU A 850 28.75 70.97 53.34
N GLN A 851 28.91 69.69 53.68
CA GLN A 851 29.47 69.29 54.98
C GLN A 851 30.43 68.11 54.87
N GLY A 852 31.58 68.23 55.55
CA GLY A 852 32.53 67.13 55.81
C GLY A 852 33.02 67.13 57.25
N ALA A 853 33.69 66.05 57.69
CA ALA A 853 34.53 66.13 58.90
C ALA A 853 35.64 67.16 58.68
N THR A 854 36.29 67.11 57.53
CA THR A 854 37.08 68.23 57.01
C THR A 854 36.52 68.67 55.66
N ALA A 855 36.65 69.95 55.33
CA ALA A 855 36.26 70.48 54.03
C ALA A 855 37.48 71.17 53.40
N ALA A 856 37.78 70.87 52.14
CA ALA A 856 38.84 71.49 51.35
C ALA A 856 38.21 72.03 50.07
N VAL A 857 38.03 73.37 50.00
CA VAL A 857 37.28 74.03 48.93
C VAL A 857 38.22 74.95 48.13
N GLU A 858 38.59 74.53 46.92
CA GLU A 858 39.38 75.29 45.95
C GLU A 858 38.46 75.87 44.88
N VAL A 859 38.17 77.18 44.98
CA VAL A 859 37.24 77.87 44.06
C VAL A 859 37.76 79.19 43.54
N GLY A 860 37.35 79.54 42.32
CA GLY A 860 37.65 80.84 41.71
C GLY A 860 36.68 81.93 42.19
N ALA A 861 35.37 81.66 42.12
CA ALA A 861 34.31 82.52 42.64
C ALA A 861 33.36 81.73 43.55
N LEU A 862 32.98 82.34 44.68
CA LEU A 862 32.11 81.76 45.70
C LEU A 862 30.91 82.67 45.99
N SER A 863 29.70 82.14 45.76
CA SER A 863 28.44 82.69 46.23
C SER A 863 27.79 81.70 47.19
N ASN A 864 27.84 82.00 48.49
CA ASN A 864 27.31 81.11 49.54
C ASN A 864 26.18 81.79 50.32
N SER A 865 24.95 81.32 50.13
CA SER A 865 23.76 81.66 50.93
C SER A 865 23.27 80.49 51.80
N GLY A 866 23.86 79.30 51.64
CA GLY A 866 23.60 78.10 52.45
C GLY A 866 24.70 77.80 53.48
N MET A 867 24.82 76.52 53.87
CA MET A 867 25.81 76.02 54.83
C MET A 867 27.02 75.42 54.09
N LEU A 868 28.21 75.84 54.49
CA LEU A 868 29.49 75.23 54.13
C LEU A 868 30.26 74.97 55.44
N MET A 869 30.50 73.70 55.78
CA MET A 869 31.05 73.30 57.08
C MET A 869 32.07 72.16 56.98
N GLY A 870 33.24 72.35 57.58
CA GLY A 870 34.14 71.29 57.99
C GLY A 870 34.12 71.21 59.52
N ILE A 871 33.66 70.10 60.09
CA ILE A 871 33.47 69.96 61.56
C ILE A 871 34.81 70.14 62.32
N ASP A 872 35.86 69.53 61.78
CA ASP A 872 37.22 69.51 62.31
C ASP A 872 38.16 70.49 61.57
N GLY A 873 37.70 71.10 60.47
CA GLY A 873 38.43 72.13 59.71
C GLY A 873 37.86 72.41 58.31
N LEU A 874 37.78 73.69 57.93
CA LEU A 874 37.40 74.21 56.60
C LEU A 874 38.58 74.93 55.92
#